data_AF-A0A357N226-F1
#
_entry.id   AF-A0A357N226-F1
#
_cell.length_a   1.000
_cell.length_b   1.000
_cell.length_c   1.000
_cell.angle_alpha   90.00
_cell.angle_beta   90.00
_cell.angle_gamma   90.00
#
_symmetry.space_group_name_H-M   'P 1'
#
loop_
_entity.id
_entity.type
_entity.pdbx_description
1 polymer ?
#
loop_
_entity_poly.entity_id
_entity_poly.type
_entity_poly.pdbx_seq_one_letter_code
_entity_poly.pdbx_strand_id
1 'polypeptide(L)'
;MVYLRAATLLLILLCVLAPVAAQPVPPTPRQVTVFDGLPSNTVNRMAEDRYGYLWIATNDGLARYDGRNYRVWRSEDGLRDNRIWTVLVDVQNELWIGTENAGLVRMSADRRQLRFYDRSSQPLMASNTVWSLASTPDGSIWFGTYGGGLYRLDDKDRLQRFLPEEDNPRSVPAASIPFLATLPDGTLWVGTKHGLARWTGTDFERVDADALPSQLVIGMTAEPDGSLWISTVAGATVRRPDGHFEAPPWQLPAGDEVLGMMLRDEQGGHWLDTRSGLGRAVNGQYQTVPLYSAVARGQVRPNWAGAYEDREGGIWLASTNAGLWHLLPRWWQFSVFSRLEDDPSSLRNAYVLGTSPSANGGVWTVGSHGALDRFDPRSGDIEQHRTFLNGMHWLTSVREDRHGQVWVGSTDALLRYDPRSRALRRWDGDSGADATMEGNIDAMMTCDGDSLWLMLPSGLQQRDLDGHLRRQLENGRDGLQAGQLNMDVECGPQDRIWLASSRGLLQWQPEAQRFQPVPGAPATPVYAIDVDADGQVWLSEDGRLSRYLWRNGRLERQAVIGSEQGYPAIAATGLVVDARGVAWASGARGLVRVGADGQSVRLYGVHDGLPSQEFRDHTLIATASGRLVAGTPAGVVAFDPDLVRPSTRRAPLVIERVEVRRNEQVLDLTHDTPLQIADGDRDLRIVARLLSFADSASNSYRYRLTGYDPDWVEVGPGGERLFSRLPPGAYRLEVQARSADHVWSRVEALEFHVLPPWWRSLSGLLVLTSIALLLTSWFAWLYRRRLQRKHAYQLALHKQELAEQASAAKTRFLANLGHEIRTPMTGVLGMSELLLASPLDPQQRGYTQSIRHAGEHLLHLVNDALDLARIESGRLELQSRPFALNGLLQDLAALMGPLAAQKGLRFVLDNQLPAGLQATGDAMRVRQILLNLLSNAVKFTSRGTITLLVRCEDGPRGLHFEVHDTGPGISQEQQQRLFRRFEQADGARTAAQYGGSGLGLAICRELAQAMQGRIRVESQLGSGTRFEVSLPLPLQQDGASEDGEAMRGEDAVANMPALRILLVEDDATVADVVIGLLTARGHEVVHAGHALAALREISAGDFDVGLLDLDLPGLSGFELAQHLRNQGYMLPLLAVTARTDADLQEQVEAAGIGGFLRKPVTGELLVEAIARVLGR
;
A
#
# COMPACT_ATOMS: atom_id res chain seq x y z
N MET A 1 -13.25 -21.21 -97.75
CA MET A 1 -14.16 -20.21 -97.15
C MET A 1 -15.04 -20.73 -96.01
N VAL A 2 -15.37 -22.04 -95.93
CA VAL A 2 -16.20 -22.60 -94.84
C VAL A 2 -15.47 -22.62 -93.48
N TYR A 3 -14.17 -22.95 -93.46
CA TYR A 3 -13.37 -22.94 -92.23
C TYR A 3 -13.16 -21.56 -91.61
N LEU A 4 -13.09 -20.50 -92.43
CA LEU A 4 -12.91 -19.14 -91.92
C LEU A 4 -14.17 -18.62 -91.23
N ARG A 5 -15.36 -19.01 -91.70
CA ARG A 5 -16.66 -18.68 -91.08
C ARG A 5 -16.92 -19.48 -89.80
N ALA A 6 -16.52 -20.76 -89.77
CA ALA A 6 -16.62 -21.56 -88.55
C ALA A 6 -15.68 -21.05 -87.44
N ALA A 7 -14.46 -20.63 -87.80
CA ALA A 7 -13.51 -20.05 -86.85
C ALA A 7 -13.97 -18.68 -86.32
N THR A 8 -14.59 -17.84 -87.16
CA THR A 8 -15.16 -16.56 -86.69
C THR A 8 -16.40 -16.77 -85.84
N LEU A 9 -17.28 -17.73 -86.15
CA LEU A 9 -18.42 -18.06 -85.30
C LEU A 9 -17.99 -18.65 -83.96
N LEU A 10 -16.93 -19.47 -83.93
CA LEU A 10 -16.37 -20.02 -82.69
C LEU A 10 -15.69 -18.92 -81.85
N LEU A 11 -14.97 -17.97 -82.48
CA LEU A 11 -14.39 -16.82 -81.78
C LEU A 11 -15.46 -15.87 -81.25
N ILE A 12 -16.55 -15.66 -82.00
CA ILE A 12 -17.69 -14.85 -81.53
C ILE A 12 -18.41 -15.57 -80.38
N LEU A 13 -18.57 -16.90 -80.45
CA LEU A 13 -19.16 -17.69 -79.35
C LEU A 13 -18.26 -17.69 -78.10
N LEU A 14 -16.94 -17.73 -78.27
CA LEU A 14 -15.95 -17.62 -77.18
C LEU A 14 -15.85 -16.20 -76.61
N CYS A 15 -16.07 -15.16 -77.42
CA CYS A 15 -16.17 -13.77 -76.93
C CYS A 15 -17.51 -13.46 -76.24
N VAL A 16 -18.60 -14.16 -76.60
CA VAL A 16 -19.90 -14.05 -75.91
C VAL A 16 -19.95 -14.90 -74.63
N LEU A 17 -19.01 -15.86 -74.48
CA LEU A 17 -18.77 -16.65 -73.27
C LEU A 17 -17.55 -16.17 -72.48
N ALA A 18 -17.17 -14.88 -72.58
CA ALA A 18 -16.42 -14.29 -71.50
C ALA A 18 -17.33 -14.37 -70.26
N PRO A 19 -16.90 -14.98 -69.13
CA PRO A 19 -17.63 -14.79 -67.89
C PRO A 19 -17.70 -13.27 -67.72
N VAL A 20 -18.90 -12.70 -67.75
CA VAL A 20 -19.12 -11.37 -67.20
C VAL A 20 -18.59 -11.52 -65.79
N ALA A 21 -17.39 -10.99 -65.55
CA ALA A 21 -16.79 -10.98 -64.24
C ALA A 21 -17.84 -10.30 -63.36
N ALA A 22 -18.50 -11.09 -62.52
CA ALA A 22 -19.53 -10.58 -61.63
C ALA A 22 -18.89 -9.40 -60.91
N GLN A 23 -19.48 -8.21 -61.07
CA GLN A 23 -18.97 -7.04 -60.37
C GLN A 23 -18.91 -7.43 -58.89
N PRO A 24 -17.80 -7.15 -58.19
CA PRO A 24 -17.76 -7.37 -56.76
C PRO A 24 -18.95 -6.62 -56.15
N VAL A 25 -19.55 -7.23 -55.13
CA VAL A 25 -20.56 -6.61 -54.28
C VAL A 25 -20.20 -5.13 -54.05
N PRO A 26 -21.12 -4.16 -54.18
CA PRO A 26 -20.78 -2.78 -53.87
C PRO A 26 -20.29 -2.71 -52.41
N PRO A 27 -19.07 -2.21 -52.15
CA PRO A 27 -18.58 -2.09 -50.79
C PRO A 27 -19.50 -1.18 -49.97
N THR A 28 -19.70 -1.50 -48.68
CA THR A 28 -20.52 -0.69 -47.77
C THR A 28 -19.71 -0.28 -46.54
N PRO A 29 -18.82 0.72 -46.65
CA PRO A 29 -18.05 1.21 -45.51
C PRO A 29 -18.97 1.79 -44.43
N ARG A 30 -18.69 1.46 -43.16
CA ARG A 30 -19.43 1.99 -42.00
C ARG A 30 -18.74 3.21 -41.44
N GLN A 31 -19.52 4.26 -41.16
CA GLN A 31 -19.00 5.47 -40.53
C GLN A 31 -18.78 5.27 -39.03
N VAL A 32 -17.63 5.72 -38.54
CA VAL A 32 -17.21 5.77 -37.13
C VAL A 32 -16.98 7.24 -36.77
N THR A 33 -17.64 7.70 -35.72
CA THR A 33 -17.73 9.11 -35.33
C THR A 33 -17.43 9.32 -33.85
N VAL A 34 -17.54 10.55 -33.38
CA VAL A 34 -17.48 10.88 -31.95
C VAL A 34 -18.51 10.13 -31.08
N PHE A 35 -19.63 9.67 -31.66
CA PHE A 35 -20.60 8.85 -30.94
C PHE A 35 -20.08 7.45 -30.62
N ASP A 36 -19.10 6.97 -31.40
CA ASP A 36 -18.48 5.65 -31.24
C ASP A 36 -17.23 5.70 -30.34
N GLY A 37 -16.89 6.88 -29.80
CA GLY A 37 -15.74 7.10 -28.91
C GLY A 37 -14.52 7.74 -29.56
N LEU A 38 -14.58 8.07 -30.86
CA LEU A 38 -13.54 8.84 -31.53
C LEU A 38 -13.43 10.25 -30.91
N PRO A 39 -12.24 10.82 -30.69
CA PRO A 39 -12.14 12.14 -30.04
C PRO A 39 -12.58 13.30 -30.95
N SER A 40 -12.47 13.16 -32.28
CA SER A 40 -12.90 14.17 -33.24
C SER A 40 -13.28 13.54 -34.58
N ASN A 41 -14.28 14.12 -35.26
CA ASN A 41 -14.67 13.72 -36.62
C ASN A 41 -13.71 14.24 -37.71
N THR A 42 -12.66 14.98 -37.34
CA THR A 42 -11.57 15.34 -38.27
C THR A 42 -10.39 14.43 -38.02
N VAL A 43 -10.20 13.46 -38.92
CA VAL A 43 -9.12 12.48 -38.89
C VAL A 43 -8.13 12.81 -39.99
N ASN A 44 -6.89 13.12 -39.60
CA ASN A 44 -5.86 13.63 -40.50
C ASN A 44 -4.94 12.52 -41.03
N ARG A 45 -4.61 11.54 -40.19
CA ARG A 45 -3.71 10.42 -40.56
C ARG A 45 -3.93 9.21 -39.65
N MET A 46 -3.57 8.03 -40.14
CA MET A 46 -3.54 6.79 -39.36
C MET A 46 -2.21 6.06 -39.52
N ALA A 47 -1.86 5.25 -38.53
CA ALA A 47 -0.75 4.30 -38.60
C ALA A 47 -1.05 3.09 -37.70
N GLU A 48 -0.64 1.88 -38.09
CA GLU A 48 -0.66 0.72 -37.19
C GLU A 48 0.73 0.51 -36.59
N ASP A 49 0.79 0.25 -35.28
CA ASP A 49 2.05 -0.10 -34.64
C ASP A 49 2.40 -1.58 -34.75
N ARG A 50 3.63 -1.95 -34.38
CA ARG A 50 4.09 -3.35 -34.50
C ARG A 50 3.31 -4.32 -33.60
N TYR A 51 2.75 -3.82 -32.49
CA TYR A 51 1.89 -4.63 -31.64
C TYR A 51 0.55 -4.93 -32.33
N GLY A 52 0.07 -4.03 -33.19
CA GLY A 52 -1.15 -4.13 -33.97
C GLY A 52 -2.23 -3.13 -33.57
N TYR A 53 -1.87 -2.11 -32.77
CA TYR A 53 -2.82 -1.05 -32.42
C TYR A 53 -2.94 -0.05 -33.55
N LEU A 54 -4.16 0.40 -33.84
CA LEU A 54 -4.41 1.47 -34.79
C LEU A 54 -4.29 2.83 -34.09
N TRP A 55 -3.37 3.66 -34.55
CA TRP A 55 -3.15 5.04 -34.11
C TRP A 55 -3.79 6.02 -35.07
N ILE A 56 -4.50 7.00 -34.54
CA ILE A 56 -5.38 7.90 -35.27
C ILE A 56 -5.05 9.34 -34.83
N ALA A 57 -4.53 10.14 -35.77
CA ALA A 57 -4.28 11.56 -35.60
C ALA A 57 -5.56 12.35 -35.85
N THR A 58 -6.00 13.14 -34.86
CA THR A 58 -7.24 13.92 -34.93
C THR A 58 -7.03 15.39 -34.54
N ASN A 59 -8.06 16.21 -34.75
CA ASN A 59 -8.04 17.61 -34.29
C ASN A 59 -8.27 17.80 -32.77
N ASP A 60 -8.58 16.74 -32.01
CA ASP A 60 -8.73 16.81 -30.55
C ASP A 60 -8.03 15.65 -29.83
N GLY A 61 -6.78 15.41 -30.19
CA GLY A 61 -5.89 14.46 -29.55
C GLY A 61 -5.46 13.31 -30.46
N LEU A 62 -4.53 12.52 -29.94
CA LEU A 62 -4.09 11.28 -30.56
C LEU A 62 -4.90 10.12 -29.96
N ALA A 63 -5.55 9.31 -30.80
CA ALA A 63 -6.26 8.13 -30.35
C ALA A 63 -5.50 6.85 -30.71
N ARG A 64 -5.52 5.86 -29.81
CA ARG A 64 -5.12 4.48 -30.07
C ARG A 64 -6.34 3.58 -29.90
N TYR A 65 -6.64 2.79 -30.91
CA TYR A 65 -7.75 1.85 -30.94
C TYR A 65 -7.25 0.41 -30.83
N ASP A 66 -7.83 -0.36 -29.90
CA ASP A 66 -7.49 -1.77 -29.64
C ASP A 66 -8.47 -2.77 -30.29
N GLY A 67 -9.40 -2.27 -31.13
CA GLY A 67 -10.51 -3.05 -31.68
C GLY A 67 -11.81 -2.95 -30.89
N ARG A 68 -11.77 -2.38 -29.68
CA ARG A 68 -12.96 -2.21 -28.83
C ARG A 68 -13.05 -0.84 -28.17
N ASN A 69 -11.94 -0.30 -27.68
CA ASN A 69 -11.86 0.92 -26.91
C ASN A 69 -10.81 1.86 -27.50
N TYR A 70 -11.06 3.15 -27.31
CA TYR A 70 -10.09 4.20 -27.59
C TYR A 70 -9.36 4.59 -26.31
N ARG A 71 -8.02 4.64 -26.37
CA ARG A 71 -7.21 5.44 -25.45
C ARG A 71 -6.84 6.74 -26.15
N VAL A 72 -7.19 7.86 -25.57
CA VAL A 72 -6.91 9.19 -26.14
C VAL A 72 -5.85 9.87 -25.30
N TRP A 73 -4.87 10.48 -25.96
CA TRP A 73 -3.91 11.39 -25.36
C TRP A 73 -4.28 12.81 -25.76
N ARG A 74 -4.41 13.69 -24.77
CA ARG A 74 -4.58 15.13 -24.93
C ARG A 74 -3.53 15.90 -24.14
N SER A 75 -3.69 17.22 -24.10
CA SER A 75 -2.83 18.13 -23.34
C SER A 75 -2.80 17.77 -21.84
N GLU A 76 -3.92 17.33 -21.27
CA GLU A 76 -4.00 16.83 -19.89
C GLU A 76 -3.22 15.52 -19.65
N ASP A 77 -2.96 14.73 -20.71
CA ASP A 77 -2.21 13.47 -20.64
C ASP A 77 -0.72 13.65 -21.00
N GLY A 78 -0.26 14.90 -21.13
CA GLY A 78 1.13 15.25 -21.37
C GLY A 78 1.50 15.54 -22.82
N LEU A 79 0.56 15.44 -23.79
CA LEU A 79 0.78 16.12 -25.08
C LEU A 79 0.86 17.63 -24.84
N ARG A 80 1.51 18.38 -25.73
CA ARG A 80 1.59 19.85 -25.64
C ARG A 80 0.63 20.55 -26.61
N ASP A 81 -0.09 19.77 -27.41
CA ASP A 81 -1.08 20.22 -28.38
C ASP A 81 -2.07 19.07 -28.67
N ASN A 82 -3.34 19.42 -28.86
CA ASN A 82 -4.39 18.47 -29.22
C ASN A 82 -4.56 18.34 -30.74
N ARG A 83 -4.09 19.30 -31.54
CA ARG A 83 -4.27 19.25 -33.00
C ARG A 83 -3.14 18.47 -33.66
N ILE A 84 -3.43 17.22 -34.01
CA ILE A 84 -2.47 16.26 -34.55
C ILE A 84 -2.66 16.12 -36.07
N TRP A 85 -1.66 16.52 -36.85
CA TRP A 85 -1.71 16.47 -38.31
C TRP A 85 -1.32 15.11 -38.86
N THR A 86 -0.33 14.47 -38.25
CA THR A 86 0.24 13.25 -38.80
C THR A 86 0.82 12.36 -37.71
N VAL A 87 0.86 11.07 -37.98
CA VAL A 87 1.40 10.04 -37.11
C VAL A 87 2.16 9.03 -37.96
N LEU A 88 3.30 8.55 -37.45
CA LEU A 88 4.16 7.57 -38.09
C LEU A 88 4.71 6.61 -37.03
N VAL A 89 4.74 5.31 -37.33
CA VAL A 89 5.45 4.31 -36.52
C VAL A 89 6.76 3.97 -37.22
N ASP A 90 7.88 4.08 -36.51
CA ASP A 90 9.19 3.77 -37.08
C ASP A 90 9.58 2.29 -36.95
N VAL A 91 10.81 1.96 -37.36
CA VAL A 91 11.30 0.58 -37.34
C VAL A 91 11.60 0.07 -35.92
N GLN A 92 11.81 0.96 -34.95
CA GLN A 92 11.96 0.67 -33.52
C GLN A 92 10.62 0.62 -32.78
N ASN A 93 9.51 0.76 -33.52
CA ASN A 93 8.15 0.82 -32.98
C ASN A 93 7.87 2.06 -32.12
N GLU A 94 8.67 3.12 -32.25
CA GLU A 94 8.37 4.41 -31.64
C GLU A 94 7.37 5.17 -32.49
N LEU A 95 6.55 6.00 -31.84
CA LEU A 95 5.52 6.77 -32.50
C LEU A 95 5.97 8.21 -32.66
N TRP A 96 5.98 8.70 -33.89
CA TRP A 96 6.28 10.07 -34.24
C TRP A 96 5.00 10.81 -34.57
N ILE A 97 4.82 11.98 -33.97
CA ILE A 97 3.57 12.73 -33.99
C ILE A 97 3.87 14.15 -34.44
N GLY A 98 3.24 14.57 -35.54
CA GLY A 98 3.29 15.95 -36.02
C GLY A 98 2.12 16.77 -35.48
N THR A 99 2.41 17.87 -34.80
CA THR A 99 1.41 18.73 -34.16
C THR A 99 1.30 20.09 -34.85
N GLU A 100 0.26 20.87 -34.54
CA GLU A 100 0.08 22.20 -35.11
C GLU A 100 0.99 23.25 -34.46
N ASN A 101 1.16 23.19 -33.14
CA ASN A 101 1.80 24.23 -32.33
C ASN A 101 2.97 23.72 -31.46
N ALA A 102 3.07 22.41 -31.23
CA ALA A 102 4.05 21.81 -30.32
C ALA A 102 5.25 21.14 -31.02
N GLY A 103 5.38 21.27 -32.33
CA GLY A 103 6.49 20.67 -33.08
C GLY A 103 6.29 19.18 -33.34
N LEU A 104 7.42 18.48 -33.42
CA LEU A 104 7.49 17.03 -33.57
C LEU A 104 7.57 16.38 -32.19
N VAL A 105 6.79 15.33 -31.97
CA VAL A 105 6.83 14.55 -30.72
C VAL A 105 7.24 13.12 -31.04
N ARG A 106 8.21 12.60 -30.28
CA ARG A 106 8.61 11.20 -30.27
C ARG A 106 8.07 10.54 -29.01
N MET A 107 7.25 9.52 -29.17
CA MET A 107 6.77 8.67 -28.09
C MET A 107 7.51 7.33 -28.13
N SER A 108 8.08 6.96 -26.99
CA SER A 108 8.83 5.71 -26.84
C SER A 108 8.03 4.45 -27.18
N ALA A 109 8.72 3.35 -27.46
CA ALA A 109 8.13 2.05 -27.80
C ALA A 109 7.16 1.51 -26.73
N ASP A 110 7.37 1.85 -25.46
CA ASP A 110 6.53 1.51 -24.31
C ASP A 110 5.38 2.51 -24.05
N ARG A 111 5.28 3.56 -24.87
CA ARG A 111 4.26 4.62 -24.80
C ARG A 111 4.26 5.45 -23.51
N ARG A 112 5.36 5.46 -22.74
CA ARG A 112 5.48 6.18 -21.45
C ARG A 112 6.20 7.51 -21.53
N GLN A 113 7.15 7.66 -22.46
CA GLN A 113 7.96 8.87 -22.56
C GLN A 113 7.61 9.64 -23.83
N LEU A 114 7.35 10.94 -23.66
CA LEU A 114 7.15 11.90 -24.74
C LEU A 114 8.34 12.85 -24.78
N ARG A 115 9.02 12.91 -25.92
CA ARG A 115 10.10 13.85 -26.20
C ARG A 115 9.65 14.83 -27.29
N PHE A 116 9.87 16.11 -27.03
CA PHE A 116 9.40 17.21 -27.89
C PHE A 116 10.58 17.84 -28.63
N TYR A 117 10.40 18.10 -29.91
CA TYR A 117 11.31 18.82 -30.79
C TYR A 117 10.54 20.02 -31.37
N ASP A 118 10.84 21.21 -30.85
CA ASP A 118 10.16 22.47 -31.16
C ASP A 118 11.20 23.59 -31.33
N ARG A 119 10.74 24.79 -31.71
CA ARG A 119 11.62 25.97 -31.86
C ARG A 119 12.44 26.34 -30.61
N SER A 120 11.97 25.97 -29.42
CA SER A 120 12.65 26.30 -28.15
C SER A 120 13.78 25.32 -27.84
N SER A 121 13.59 24.05 -28.19
CA SER A 121 14.53 22.95 -27.97
C SER A 121 15.48 22.75 -29.15
N GLN A 122 15.08 23.14 -30.36
CA GLN A 122 15.82 22.98 -31.61
C GLN A 122 15.89 24.30 -32.39
N PRO A 123 16.97 25.09 -32.23
CA PRO A 123 17.10 26.40 -32.90
C PRO A 123 17.03 26.37 -34.42
N LEU A 124 17.34 25.21 -35.04
CA LEU A 124 17.24 25.00 -36.48
C LEU A 124 15.78 24.96 -36.98
N MET A 125 14.81 24.60 -36.13
CA MET A 125 13.40 24.61 -36.50
C MET A 125 12.90 26.05 -36.62
N ALA A 126 12.25 26.37 -37.76
CA ALA A 126 11.65 27.68 -37.99
C ALA A 126 10.12 27.70 -37.81
N SER A 127 9.48 26.53 -37.74
CA SER A 127 8.04 26.37 -37.50
C SER A 127 7.79 25.16 -36.61
N ASN A 128 6.78 25.26 -35.74
CA ASN A 128 6.30 24.15 -34.91
C ASN A 128 5.18 23.35 -35.60
N THR A 129 4.64 23.82 -36.71
CA THR A 129 3.57 23.15 -37.42
C THR A 129 4.14 22.07 -38.31
N VAL A 130 4.06 20.82 -37.86
CA VAL A 130 4.57 19.64 -38.57
C VAL A 130 3.42 18.95 -39.28
N TRP A 131 3.44 18.96 -40.61
CA TRP A 131 2.34 18.46 -41.45
C TRP A 131 2.55 17.03 -41.94
N SER A 132 3.80 16.66 -42.23
CA SER A 132 4.10 15.38 -42.86
C SER A 132 5.28 14.71 -42.18
N LEU A 133 5.26 13.37 -42.19
CA LEU A 133 6.31 12.52 -41.64
C LEU A 133 6.61 11.41 -42.62
N ALA A 134 7.87 11.05 -42.71
CA ALA A 134 8.34 9.86 -43.42
C ALA A 134 9.60 9.32 -42.72
N SER A 135 9.81 8.01 -42.77
CA SER A 135 11.04 7.37 -42.33
C SER A 135 11.79 6.81 -43.52
N THR A 136 13.12 6.86 -43.49
CA THR A 136 13.98 6.19 -44.48
C THR A 136 14.64 4.95 -43.86
N PRO A 137 15.09 3.96 -44.66
CA PRO A 137 15.65 2.69 -44.14
C PRO A 137 16.90 2.84 -43.27
N ASP A 138 17.58 3.98 -43.36
CA ASP A 138 18.72 4.34 -42.52
C ASP A 138 18.32 4.74 -41.07
N GLY A 139 17.02 4.70 -40.76
CA GLY A 139 16.47 5.07 -39.45
C GLY A 139 16.23 6.57 -39.27
N SER A 140 16.48 7.40 -40.30
CA SER A 140 16.21 8.83 -40.21
C SER A 140 14.72 9.13 -40.28
N ILE A 141 14.30 10.13 -39.50
CA ILE A 141 12.95 10.68 -39.53
C ILE A 141 12.97 11.99 -40.28
N TRP A 142 12.16 12.05 -41.34
CA TRP A 142 11.96 13.23 -42.15
C TRP A 142 10.62 13.87 -41.80
N PHE A 143 10.61 15.19 -41.66
CA PHE A 143 9.39 15.90 -41.36
C PHE A 143 9.29 17.24 -42.09
N GLY A 144 8.10 17.46 -42.66
CA GLY A 144 7.76 18.67 -43.38
C GLY A 144 6.98 19.64 -42.51
N THR A 145 7.23 20.94 -42.67
CA THR A 145 6.55 21.99 -41.90
C THR A 145 5.72 22.92 -42.78
N TYR A 146 4.82 23.70 -42.16
CA TYR A 146 3.96 24.68 -42.87
C TYR A 146 4.73 25.64 -43.79
N GLY A 147 5.90 26.10 -43.34
CA GLY A 147 6.75 27.02 -44.11
C GLY A 147 8.20 27.10 -43.61
N GLY A 148 8.60 26.20 -42.71
CA GLY A 148 9.95 26.15 -42.15
C GLY A 148 10.93 25.32 -42.99
N GLY A 149 10.49 24.68 -44.07
CA GLY A 149 11.28 23.75 -44.88
C GLY A 149 11.08 22.28 -44.50
N LEU A 150 11.93 21.44 -45.07
CA LEU A 150 12.05 20.02 -44.79
C LEU A 150 13.17 19.79 -43.78
N TYR A 151 12.96 18.86 -42.85
CA TYR A 151 13.93 18.50 -41.84
C TYR A 151 14.23 17.01 -41.87
N ARG A 152 15.47 16.66 -41.51
CA ARG A 152 15.91 15.29 -41.26
C ARG A 152 16.49 15.20 -39.86
N LEU A 153 15.98 14.27 -39.07
CA LEU A 153 16.49 13.90 -37.77
C LEU A 153 17.13 12.52 -37.88
N ASP A 154 18.43 12.42 -37.57
CA ASP A 154 19.13 11.14 -37.58
C ASP A 154 18.95 10.34 -36.28
N ASP A 155 19.53 9.14 -36.24
CA ASP A 155 19.52 8.21 -35.10
C ASP A 155 20.14 8.79 -33.81
N LYS A 156 20.94 9.86 -33.93
CA LYS A 156 21.60 10.58 -32.83
C LYS A 156 20.90 11.89 -32.49
N ASP A 157 19.66 12.07 -32.93
CA ASP A 157 18.86 13.28 -32.77
C ASP A 157 19.50 14.56 -33.35
N ARG A 158 20.38 14.43 -34.36
CA ARG A 158 20.93 15.60 -35.05
C ARG A 158 19.99 16.05 -36.14
N LEU A 159 19.62 17.33 -36.07
CA LEU A 159 18.69 17.94 -37.00
C LEU A 159 19.42 18.60 -38.17
N GLN A 160 18.95 18.33 -39.39
CA GLN A 160 19.36 18.98 -40.63
C GLN A 160 18.14 19.64 -41.26
N ARG A 161 18.32 20.83 -41.86
CA ARG A 161 17.24 21.62 -42.49
C ARG A 161 17.55 21.84 -43.97
N PHE A 162 16.52 21.69 -44.81
CA PHE A 162 16.56 21.90 -46.25
C PHE A 162 15.53 22.95 -46.65
N LEU A 163 15.95 23.92 -47.46
CA LEU A 163 15.13 25.04 -47.93
C LEU A 163 15.12 25.13 -49.45
N PRO A 164 14.09 25.75 -50.04
CA PRO A 164 14.07 26.00 -51.47
C PRO A 164 15.06 27.11 -51.81
N GLU A 165 15.72 26.95 -52.94
CA GLU A 165 16.55 27.96 -53.60
C GLU A 165 15.96 28.20 -55.00
N GLU A 166 15.66 29.46 -55.36
CA GLU A 166 14.91 29.80 -56.59
C GLU A 166 15.57 29.23 -57.86
N ASP A 167 16.90 29.34 -57.98
CA ASP A 167 17.64 28.94 -59.17
C ASP A 167 18.37 27.60 -59.07
N ASN A 168 18.12 26.82 -58.00
CA ASN A 168 18.78 25.54 -57.79
C ASN A 168 17.80 24.36 -57.93
N PRO A 169 17.81 23.64 -59.09
CA PRO A 169 16.97 22.45 -59.28
C PRO A 169 17.37 21.29 -58.37
N ARG A 170 18.49 21.41 -57.63
CA ARG A 170 18.96 20.44 -56.64
C ARG A 170 18.47 20.70 -55.21
N SER A 171 17.55 21.64 -55.03
CA SER A 171 16.92 21.97 -53.73
C SER A 171 15.43 21.61 -53.71
N VAL A 172 14.80 21.60 -52.52
CA VAL A 172 13.35 21.36 -52.42
C VAL A 172 12.55 22.43 -53.17
N PRO A 173 11.37 22.14 -53.74
CA PRO A 173 10.65 23.11 -54.59
C PRO A 173 10.01 24.28 -53.82
N ALA A 174 9.63 24.06 -52.56
CA ALA A 174 9.05 25.10 -51.69
C ALA A 174 9.39 24.85 -50.22
N ALA A 175 9.24 25.87 -49.36
CA ALA A 175 9.46 25.74 -47.93
C ALA A 175 8.28 25.09 -47.18
N SER A 176 7.12 25.04 -47.83
CA SER A 176 5.91 24.39 -47.34
C SER A 176 5.89 22.95 -47.81
N ILE A 177 5.98 22.00 -46.88
CA ILE A 177 6.15 20.57 -47.18
C ILE A 177 4.97 19.76 -46.62
N PRO A 178 3.81 19.78 -47.30
CA PRO A 178 2.60 19.08 -46.84
C PRO A 178 2.64 17.56 -47.06
N PHE A 179 3.44 17.04 -48.00
CA PHE A 179 3.44 15.62 -48.34
C PHE A 179 4.86 15.05 -48.42
N LEU A 180 5.05 13.91 -47.78
CA LEU A 180 6.26 13.08 -47.86
C LEU A 180 5.85 11.64 -48.11
N ALA A 181 6.61 10.94 -48.94
CA ALA A 181 6.41 9.51 -49.18
C ALA A 181 7.76 8.82 -49.36
N THR A 182 7.96 7.70 -48.66
CA THR A 182 9.11 6.83 -48.88
C THR A 182 8.67 5.65 -49.72
N LEU A 183 9.36 5.40 -50.84
CA LEU A 183 9.13 4.22 -51.67
C LEU A 183 9.79 2.97 -51.04
N PRO A 184 9.36 1.75 -51.43
CA PRO A 184 9.94 0.50 -50.94
C PRO A 184 11.45 0.35 -51.17
N ASP A 185 12.02 1.04 -52.17
CA ASP A 185 13.46 1.10 -52.43
C ASP A 185 14.23 2.02 -51.47
N GLY A 186 13.54 2.70 -50.56
CA GLY A 186 14.10 3.65 -49.59
C GLY A 186 14.16 5.09 -50.07
N THR A 187 13.74 5.37 -51.31
CA THR A 187 13.75 6.71 -51.89
C THR A 187 12.71 7.61 -51.24
N LEU A 188 13.14 8.79 -50.75
CA LEU A 188 12.24 9.82 -50.24
C LEU A 188 11.77 10.75 -51.36
N TRP A 189 10.46 10.96 -51.42
CA TRP A 189 9.80 11.93 -52.29
C TRP A 189 9.12 13.03 -51.48
N VAL A 190 9.19 14.24 -52.01
CA VAL A 190 8.78 15.49 -51.36
C VAL A 190 7.80 16.24 -52.25
N GLY A 191 6.53 16.25 -51.87
CA GLY A 191 5.46 16.94 -52.59
C GLY A 191 5.18 18.31 -51.99
N THR A 192 5.10 19.33 -52.84
CA THR A 192 4.87 20.73 -52.42
C THR A 192 3.82 21.41 -53.28
N LYS A 193 3.45 22.65 -52.93
CA LYS A 193 2.59 23.50 -53.75
C LYS A 193 3.23 23.98 -55.06
N HIS A 194 4.56 23.80 -55.21
CA HIS A 194 5.33 24.24 -56.38
C HIS A 194 6.12 23.08 -57.01
N GLY A 195 5.57 21.87 -56.95
CA GLY A 195 6.14 20.70 -57.61
C GLY A 195 6.60 19.61 -56.65
N LEU A 196 7.25 18.62 -57.24
CA LEU A 196 7.70 17.37 -56.63
C LEU A 196 9.23 17.29 -56.70
N ALA A 197 9.87 16.72 -55.67
CA ALA A 197 11.30 16.44 -55.69
C ALA A 197 11.64 15.10 -55.06
N ARG A 198 12.74 14.49 -55.50
CA ARG A 198 13.27 13.22 -54.98
C ARG A 198 14.60 13.45 -54.25
N TRP A 199 14.81 12.77 -53.14
CA TRP A 199 16.09 12.76 -52.43
C TRP A 199 17.11 11.87 -53.14
N THR A 200 18.31 12.39 -53.38
CA THR A 200 19.39 11.69 -54.11
C THR A 200 20.42 11.01 -53.18
N GLY A 201 20.31 11.22 -51.87
CA GLY A 201 21.32 10.83 -50.88
C GLY A 201 22.14 12.01 -50.36
N THR A 202 22.25 13.09 -51.12
CA THR A 202 23.01 14.31 -50.75
C THR A 202 22.22 15.61 -50.92
N ASP A 203 21.36 15.66 -51.94
CA ASP A 203 20.57 16.83 -52.32
C ASP A 203 19.21 16.36 -52.91
N PHE A 204 18.49 17.24 -53.59
CA PHE A 204 17.21 16.92 -54.22
C PHE A 204 17.29 16.93 -55.73
N GLU A 205 16.31 16.33 -56.37
CA GLU A 205 16.11 16.38 -57.82
C GLU A 205 14.65 16.75 -58.06
N ARG A 206 14.38 17.97 -58.53
CA ARG A 206 13.04 18.42 -58.87
C ARG A 206 12.54 17.71 -60.13
N VAL A 207 11.25 17.35 -60.13
CA VAL A 207 10.57 16.78 -61.29
C VAL A 207 10.18 17.90 -62.25
N ASP A 208 10.35 17.65 -63.55
CA ASP A 208 9.99 18.59 -64.60
C ASP A 208 8.51 19.00 -64.53
N ALA A 209 8.25 20.26 -64.89
CA ALA A 209 6.92 20.83 -64.73
C ALA A 209 5.84 20.09 -65.57
N ASP A 210 6.26 19.60 -66.74
CA ASP A 210 5.42 18.94 -67.74
C ASP A 210 5.09 17.47 -67.40
N ALA A 211 5.79 16.87 -66.43
CA ALA A 211 5.52 15.50 -66.00
C ALA A 211 4.26 15.38 -65.13
N LEU A 212 3.75 16.50 -64.61
CA LEU A 212 2.58 16.56 -63.74
C LEU A 212 1.46 17.39 -64.39
N PRO A 213 0.18 17.01 -64.23
CA PRO A 213 -0.96 17.81 -64.70
C PRO A 213 -1.00 19.23 -64.08
N SER A 214 -0.49 19.35 -62.84
CA SER A 214 -0.31 20.62 -62.14
C SER A 214 0.83 20.49 -61.14
N GLN A 215 1.55 21.59 -60.91
CA GLN A 215 2.62 21.67 -59.91
C GLN A 215 2.10 21.69 -58.46
N LEU A 216 0.80 21.95 -58.25
CA LEU A 216 0.23 21.99 -56.91
C LEU A 216 -0.14 20.57 -56.45
N VAL A 217 0.82 19.91 -55.79
CA VAL A 217 0.63 18.56 -55.23
C VAL A 217 -0.30 18.64 -54.01
N ILE A 218 -1.33 17.79 -53.97
CA ILE A 218 -2.33 17.69 -52.90
C ILE A 218 -2.40 16.30 -52.26
N GLY A 219 -1.56 15.35 -52.70
CA GLY A 219 -1.48 14.02 -52.12
C GLY A 219 -0.41 13.17 -52.77
N MET A 220 0.13 12.21 -52.02
CA MET A 220 1.08 11.23 -52.53
C MET A 220 0.86 9.87 -51.85
N THR A 221 0.82 8.80 -52.64
CA THR A 221 0.62 7.43 -52.15
C THR A 221 1.59 6.49 -52.83
N ALA A 222 2.44 5.83 -52.05
CA ALA A 222 3.40 4.84 -52.53
C ALA A 222 2.74 3.46 -52.64
N GLU A 223 3.05 2.72 -53.70
CA GLU A 223 2.66 1.32 -53.86
C GLU A 223 3.81 0.36 -53.51
N PRO A 224 3.50 -0.88 -53.09
CA PRO A 224 4.51 -1.91 -52.83
C PRO A 224 5.38 -2.28 -54.05
N ASP A 225 4.91 -2.03 -55.27
CA ASP A 225 5.67 -2.29 -56.50
C ASP A 225 6.67 -1.19 -56.87
N GLY A 226 6.71 -0.08 -56.09
CA GLY A 226 7.59 1.06 -56.34
C GLY A 226 6.94 2.19 -57.13
N SER A 227 5.66 2.07 -57.50
CA SER A 227 4.91 3.15 -58.11
C SER A 227 4.59 4.25 -57.09
N LEU A 228 4.56 5.50 -57.54
CA LEU A 228 4.15 6.65 -56.74
C LEU A 228 2.96 7.36 -57.39
N TRP A 229 1.81 7.32 -56.73
CA TRP A 229 0.65 8.10 -57.11
C TRP A 229 0.77 9.51 -56.59
N ILE A 230 0.54 10.48 -57.46
CA ILE A 230 0.67 11.90 -57.19
C ILE A 230 -0.66 12.56 -57.54
N SER A 231 -1.31 13.11 -56.52
CA SER A 231 -2.57 13.83 -56.65
C SER A 231 -2.27 15.31 -56.83
N THR A 232 -2.89 15.94 -57.83
CA THR A 232 -2.78 17.38 -58.08
C THR A 232 -4.18 18.00 -58.15
N VAL A 233 -4.28 19.34 -58.09
CA VAL A 233 -5.58 20.03 -58.28
C VAL A 233 -6.18 19.86 -59.67
N ALA A 234 -5.40 19.39 -60.65
CA ALA A 234 -5.83 19.15 -62.03
C ALA A 234 -5.93 17.65 -62.37
N GLY A 235 -5.99 16.78 -61.35
CA GLY A 235 -6.09 15.32 -61.51
C GLY A 235 -4.88 14.56 -60.95
N ALA A 236 -4.97 13.23 -60.95
CA ALA A 236 -3.91 12.34 -60.50
C ALA A 236 -2.96 11.93 -61.65
N THR A 237 -1.73 11.55 -61.31
CA THR A 237 -0.74 10.92 -62.21
C THR A 237 0.01 9.84 -61.43
N VAL A 238 0.55 8.83 -62.11
CA VAL A 238 1.37 7.77 -61.50
C VAL A 238 2.76 7.76 -62.09
N ARG A 239 3.77 7.77 -61.23
CA ARG A 239 5.15 7.46 -61.58
C ARG A 239 5.37 5.96 -61.42
N ARG A 240 5.67 5.26 -62.50
CA ARG A 240 5.99 3.83 -62.48
C ARG A 240 7.40 3.55 -61.94
N PRO A 241 7.71 2.30 -61.57
CA PRO A 241 9.00 1.96 -60.96
C PRO A 241 10.23 2.29 -61.83
N ASP A 242 10.08 2.17 -63.14
CA ASP A 242 11.07 2.54 -64.16
C ASP A 242 11.23 4.06 -64.36
N GLY A 243 10.38 4.87 -63.73
CA GLY A 243 10.49 6.33 -63.65
C GLY A 243 9.60 7.12 -64.61
N HIS A 244 8.86 6.48 -65.52
CA HIS A 244 7.94 7.20 -66.39
C HIS A 244 6.68 7.64 -65.65
N PHE A 245 6.10 8.76 -66.08
CA PHE A 245 4.84 9.30 -65.58
C PHE A 245 3.74 9.02 -66.60
N GLU A 246 2.59 8.55 -66.13
CA GLU A 246 1.41 8.33 -66.97
C GLU A 246 0.11 8.68 -66.24
N ALA A 247 -0.93 8.93 -67.03
CA ALA A 247 -2.27 9.19 -66.50
C ALA A 247 -2.87 7.91 -65.86
N PRO A 248 -3.83 8.05 -64.93
CA PRO A 248 -4.54 6.91 -64.36
C PRO A 248 -5.16 6.03 -65.46
N PRO A 249 -5.06 4.69 -65.37
CA PRO A 249 -5.45 3.80 -66.45
C PRO A 249 -6.97 3.58 -66.56
N TRP A 250 -7.76 4.15 -65.63
CA TRP A 250 -9.20 3.88 -65.53
C TRP A 250 -10.03 4.94 -66.25
N GLN A 251 -11.05 4.48 -66.98
CA GLN A 251 -12.05 5.36 -67.60
C GLN A 251 -13.22 5.55 -66.64
N LEU A 252 -13.50 6.80 -66.27
CA LEU A 252 -14.60 7.15 -65.36
C LEU A 252 -15.82 7.67 -66.14
N PRO A 253 -17.03 7.62 -65.54
CA PRO A 253 -18.22 8.25 -66.11
C PRO A 253 -18.02 9.73 -66.40
N ALA A 254 -18.75 10.27 -67.38
CA ALA A 254 -18.64 11.67 -67.78
C ALA A 254 -18.89 12.62 -66.60
N GLY A 255 -17.92 13.49 -66.31
CA GLY A 255 -17.98 14.47 -65.22
C GLY A 255 -17.27 14.06 -63.93
N ASP A 256 -16.93 12.77 -63.77
CA ASP A 256 -16.12 12.26 -62.67
C ASP A 256 -14.63 12.23 -63.05
N GLU A 257 -13.76 12.30 -62.04
CA GLU A 257 -12.30 12.32 -62.22
C GLU A 257 -11.62 11.76 -60.98
N VAL A 258 -10.51 11.05 -61.18
CA VAL A 258 -9.64 10.61 -60.08
C VAL A 258 -8.86 11.80 -59.52
N LEU A 259 -9.23 12.22 -58.31
CA LEU A 259 -8.51 13.25 -57.57
C LEU A 259 -7.26 12.67 -56.90
N GLY A 260 -7.29 11.38 -56.53
CA GLY A 260 -6.16 10.70 -55.94
C GLY A 260 -6.36 9.20 -55.72
N MET A 261 -5.25 8.51 -55.47
CA MET A 261 -5.23 7.10 -55.06
C MET A 261 -4.99 7.04 -53.54
N MET A 262 -5.89 6.38 -52.80
CA MET A 262 -5.80 6.28 -51.34
C MET A 262 -5.02 5.06 -50.89
N LEU A 263 -5.34 3.87 -51.42
CA LEU A 263 -4.57 2.65 -51.23
C LEU A 263 -4.82 1.65 -52.38
N ARG A 264 -3.90 0.69 -52.53
CA ARG A 264 -4.16 -0.57 -53.24
C ARG A 264 -4.34 -1.67 -52.21
N ASP A 265 -5.50 -2.32 -52.24
CA ASP A 265 -5.84 -3.41 -51.33
C ASP A 265 -5.17 -4.74 -51.73
N GLU A 266 -5.17 -5.72 -50.84
CA GLU A 266 -4.57 -7.04 -51.07
C GLU A 266 -5.21 -7.82 -52.22
N GLN A 267 -6.43 -7.45 -52.62
CA GLN A 267 -7.12 -8.04 -53.78
C GLN A 267 -6.66 -7.43 -55.11
N GLY A 268 -5.76 -6.44 -55.07
CA GLY A 268 -5.31 -5.70 -56.23
C GLY A 268 -6.29 -4.62 -56.68
N GLY A 269 -7.27 -4.26 -55.85
CA GLY A 269 -8.18 -3.16 -56.08
C GLY A 269 -7.60 -1.82 -55.63
N HIS A 270 -7.74 -0.80 -56.46
CA HIS A 270 -7.34 0.57 -56.16
C HIS A 270 -8.52 1.34 -55.59
N TRP A 271 -8.34 1.90 -54.41
CA TRP A 271 -9.29 2.81 -53.77
C TRP A 271 -8.95 4.24 -54.14
N LEU A 272 -9.92 4.93 -54.73
CA LEU A 272 -9.75 6.20 -55.40
C LEU A 272 -10.60 7.28 -54.71
N ASP A 273 -10.02 8.44 -54.47
CA ASP A 273 -10.78 9.66 -54.22
C ASP A 273 -11.20 10.24 -55.58
N THR A 274 -12.51 10.40 -55.78
CA THR A 274 -13.07 10.94 -57.01
C THR A 274 -13.95 12.15 -56.74
N ARG A 275 -14.36 12.87 -57.79
CA ARG A 275 -15.31 13.99 -57.62
C ARG A 275 -16.65 13.51 -57.07
N SER A 276 -17.04 12.29 -57.42
CA SER A 276 -18.24 11.61 -56.89
C SER A 276 -18.05 11.04 -55.48
N GLY A 277 -16.84 11.08 -54.90
CA GLY A 277 -16.56 10.65 -53.53
C GLY A 277 -15.56 9.51 -53.48
N LEU A 278 -16.02 8.28 -53.26
CA LEU A 278 -15.17 7.11 -53.19
C LEU A 278 -15.39 6.22 -54.40
N GLY A 279 -14.30 5.86 -55.07
CA GLY A 279 -14.30 4.89 -56.16
C GLY A 279 -13.44 3.68 -55.80
N ARG A 280 -13.77 2.54 -56.38
CA ARG A 280 -12.91 1.37 -56.39
C ARG A 280 -12.71 0.89 -57.81
N ALA A 281 -11.45 0.69 -58.20
CA ALA A 281 -11.11 0.14 -59.49
C ALA A 281 -10.42 -1.21 -59.35
N VAL A 282 -10.92 -2.25 -60.03
CA VAL A 282 -10.38 -3.61 -59.99
C VAL A 282 -10.34 -4.16 -61.41
N ASN A 283 -9.20 -4.71 -61.83
CA ASN A 283 -9.04 -5.28 -63.18
C ASN A 283 -9.46 -4.33 -64.33
N GLY A 284 -9.20 -3.02 -64.16
CA GLY A 284 -9.56 -2.00 -65.13
C GLY A 284 -11.02 -1.55 -65.11
N GLN A 285 -11.88 -2.19 -64.30
CA GLN A 285 -13.27 -1.77 -64.10
C GLN A 285 -13.39 -0.83 -62.91
N TYR A 286 -14.08 0.29 -63.10
CA TYR A 286 -14.38 1.27 -62.07
C TYR A 286 -15.79 1.10 -61.53
N GLN A 287 -15.95 1.24 -60.22
CA GLN A 287 -17.24 1.28 -59.53
C GLN A 287 -17.24 2.41 -58.50
N THR A 288 -18.30 3.22 -58.50
CA THR A 288 -18.54 4.19 -57.42
C THR A 288 -19.00 3.45 -56.17
N VAL A 289 -18.40 3.78 -55.02
CA VAL A 289 -18.74 3.20 -53.72
C VAL A 289 -19.70 4.16 -53.01
N PRO A 290 -20.97 3.76 -52.79
CA PRO A 290 -21.93 4.62 -52.14
C PRO A 290 -21.61 4.77 -50.65
N LEU A 291 -21.68 5.99 -50.13
CA LEU A 291 -21.37 6.32 -48.74
C LEU A 291 -22.60 6.94 -48.09
N TYR A 292 -23.19 6.22 -47.16
CA TYR A 292 -24.37 6.69 -46.42
C TYR A 292 -23.98 7.02 -44.99
N SER A 293 -24.30 8.25 -44.56
CA SER A 293 -24.12 8.66 -43.18
C SER A 293 -25.46 8.59 -42.44
N ALA A 294 -25.50 7.82 -41.35
CA ALA A 294 -26.65 7.80 -40.45
C ALA A 294 -26.87 9.17 -39.79
N VAL A 295 -25.79 9.93 -39.55
CA VAL A 295 -25.84 11.28 -38.95
C VAL A 295 -26.41 12.29 -39.94
N ALA A 296 -25.98 12.24 -41.21
CA ALA A 296 -26.50 13.14 -42.25
C ALA A 296 -27.85 12.69 -42.84
N ARG A 297 -28.26 11.44 -42.58
CA ARG A 297 -29.46 10.78 -43.14
C ARG A 297 -29.50 10.79 -44.66
N GLY A 298 -28.38 10.46 -45.30
CA GLY A 298 -28.28 10.46 -46.76
C GLY A 298 -26.88 10.12 -47.27
N GLN A 299 -26.71 10.20 -48.59
CA GLN A 299 -25.40 10.08 -49.21
C GLN A 299 -24.50 11.26 -48.82
N VAL A 300 -23.22 10.98 -48.59
CA VAL A 300 -22.22 11.99 -48.25
C VAL A 300 -20.99 11.87 -49.14
N ARG A 301 -20.29 12.99 -49.33
CA ARG A 301 -18.97 13.04 -49.98
C ARG A 301 -17.92 13.48 -48.96
N PRO A 302 -17.28 12.53 -48.25
CA PRO A 302 -16.18 12.82 -47.35
C PRO A 302 -14.99 13.47 -48.09
N ASN A 303 -14.28 14.35 -47.41
CA ASN A 303 -12.96 14.79 -47.84
C ASN A 303 -11.94 13.80 -47.31
N TRP A 304 -11.42 12.93 -48.18
CA TRP A 304 -10.50 11.87 -47.81
C TRP A 304 -9.11 12.42 -47.47
N ALA A 305 -8.53 11.95 -46.37
CA ALA A 305 -7.18 12.28 -45.93
C ALA A 305 -6.18 11.15 -46.26
N GLY A 306 -6.68 9.93 -46.37
CA GLY A 306 -5.90 8.74 -46.65
C GLY A 306 -6.63 7.49 -46.19
N ALA A 307 -6.00 6.36 -46.42
CA ALA A 307 -6.56 5.07 -46.09
C ALA A 307 -5.48 4.08 -45.66
N TYR A 308 -5.91 3.02 -45.00
CA TYR A 308 -5.04 2.01 -44.42
C TYR A 308 -5.76 0.65 -44.47
N GLU A 309 -5.05 -0.38 -44.92
CA GLU A 309 -5.51 -1.76 -44.85
C GLU A 309 -4.88 -2.44 -43.63
N ASP A 310 -5.71 -2.98 -42.75
CA ASP A 310 -5.28 -3.70 -41.56
C ASP A 310 -4.81 -5.13 -41.88
N ARG A 311 -4.24 -5.82 -40.89
CA ARG A 311 -3.67 -7.18 -41.05
C ARG A 311 -4.72 -8.25 -41.38
N GLU A 312 -5.99 -7.99 -41.07
CA GLU A 312 -7.09 -8.89 -41.38
C GLU A 312 -7.63 -8.66 -42.80
N GLY A 313 -7.26 -7.57 -43.47
CA GLY A 313 -7.75 -7.14 -44.78
C GLY A 313 -8.94 -6.19 -44.69
N GLY A 314 -9.19 -5.61 -43.52
CA GLY A 314 -10.16 -4.54 -43.31
C GLY A 314 -9.58 -3.20 -43.76
N ILE A 315 -10.42 -2.33 -44.30
CA ILE A 315 -10.00 -1.05 -44.89
C ILE A 315 -10.54 0.09 -44.05
N TRP A 316 -9.62 0.91 -43.55
CA TRP A 316 -9.89 2.13 -42.80
C TRP A 316 -9.67 3.34 -43.71
N LEU A 317 -10.66 4.23 -43.77
CA LEU A 317 -10.61 5.46 -44.55
C LEU A 317 -10.74 6.65 -43.60
N ALA A 318 -9.74 7.52 -43.59
CA ALA A 318 -9.75 8.72 -42.79
C ALA A 318 -10.37 9.89 -43.56
N SER A 319 -11.25 10.65 -42.91
CA SER A 319 -11.82 11.87 -43.47
C SER A 319 -11.57 13.08 -42.57
N THR A 320 -11.33 14.23 -43.20
CA THR A 320 -11.16 15.51 -42.50
C THR A 320 -12.48 16.13 -42.02
N ASN A 321 -13.62 15.69 -42.55
CA ASN A 321 -14.94 16.25 -42.21
C ASN A 321 -16.02 15.20 -41.86
N ALA A 322 -15.77 13.91 -42.08
CA ALA A 322 -16.77 12.86 -41.93
C ALA A 322 -16.29 11.67 -41.06
N GLY A 323 -15.35 11.89 -40.15
CA GLY A 323 -14.87 10.87 -39.22
C GLY A 323 -14.02 9.79 -39.88
N LEU A 324 -14.10 8.58 -39.34
CA LEU A 324 -13.49 7.38 -39.91
C LEU A 324 -14.54 6.55 -40.63
N TRP A 325 -14.11 5.82 -41.64
CA TRP A 325 -14.93 4.80 -42.26
C TRP A 325 -14.20 3.48 -42.24
N HIS A 326 -14.89 2.43 -41.85
CA HIS A 326 -14.32 1.10 -41.76
C HIS A 326 -15.12 0.13 -42.63
N LEU A 327 -14.41 -0.53 -43.53
CA LEU A 327 -14.92 -1.62 -44.33
C LEU A 327 -14.32 -2.91 -43.78
N LEU A 328 -15.18 -3.78 -43.28
CA LEU A 328 -14.77 -4.99 -42.57
C LEU A 328 -13.88 -5.89 -43.44
N PRO A 329 -12.98 -6.68 -42.82
CA PRO A 329 -12.33 -7.77 -43.52
C PRO A 329 -13.35 -8.64 -44.23
N ARG A 330 -13.09 -8.98 -45.50
CA ARG A 330 -13.99 -9.85 -46.28
C ARG A 330 -15.42 -9.31 -46.44
N TRP A 331 -15.58 -7.99 -46.46
CA TRP A 331 -16.83 -7.27 -46.75
C TRP A 331 -17.59 -7.79 -48.00
N TRP A 332 -16.89 -8.40 -48.95
CA TRP A 332 -17.47 -9.00 -50.16
C TRP A 332 -18.27 -10.29 -49.92
N GLN A 333 -18.32 -10.80 -48.68
CA GLN A 333 -19.09 -12.00 -48.32
C GLN A 333 -20.59 -11.80 -48.45
N PHE A 334 -21.10 -10.61 -48.10
CA PHE A 334 -22.53 -10.31 -48.08
C PHE A 334 -22.81 -9.05 -48.89
N SER A 335 -23.75 -9.16 -49.84
CA SER A 335 -24.34 -8.02 -50.53
C SER A 335 -25.59 -7.57 -49.81
N VAL A 336 -25.67 -6.28 -49.51
CA VAL A 336 -26.84 -5.69 -48.88
C VAL A 336 -27.54 -4.76 -49.87
N PHE A 337 -28.82 -5.01 -50.09
CA PHE A 337 -29.70 -4.18 -50.89
C PHE A 337 -30.77 -3.60 -49.97
N SER A 338 -30.78 -2.28 -49.83
CA SER A 338 -31.71 -1.58 -48.94
C SER A 338 -32.50 -0.54 -49.72
N ARG A 339 -33.63 -0.10 -49.15
CA ARG A 339 -34.32 1.09 -49.63
C ARG A 339 -33.50 2.33 -49.27
N LEU A 340 -33.31 3.20 -50.24
CA LEU A 340 -32.61 4.48 -50.09
C LEU A 340 -33.56 5.58 -50.57
N GLU A 341 -33.87 6.55 -49.71
CA GLU A 341 -34.89 7.57 -50.00
C GLU A 341 -34.50 8.44 -51.22
N ASP A 342 -33.22 8.73 -51.37
CA ASP A 342 -32.69 9.58 -52.43
C ASP A 342 -32.30 8.82 -53.71
N ASP A 343 -32.43 7.49 -53.73
CA ASP A 343 -32.07 6.66 -54.88
C ASP A 343 -33.29 5.90 -55.43
N PRO A 344 -33.88 6.36 -56.56
CA PRO A 344 -35.03 5.73 -57.16
C PRO A 344 -34.74 4.36 -57.76
N SER A 345 -33.47 3.98 -57.94
CA SER A 345 -33.06 2.66 -58.42
C SER A 345 -32.94 1.62 -57.30
N SER A 346 -33.06 2.03 -56.03
CA SER A 346 -33.02 1.15 -54.87
C SER A 346 -34.33 0.34 -54.67
N LEU A 347 -34.32 -0.58 -53.69
CA LEU A 347 -35.51 -1.37 -53.35
C LEU A 347 -36.62 -0.45 -52.83
N ARG A 348 -37.87 -0.67 -53.28
CA ARG A 348 -39.00 0.14 -52.80
C ARG A 348 -39.50 -0.35 -51.44
N ASN A 349 -39.29 -1.61 -51.10
CA ASN A 349 -39.68 -2.12 -49.79
C ASN A 349 -38.55 -1.90 -48.78
N ALA A 350 -38.81 -1.08 -47.75
CA ALA A 350 -37.89 -0.93 -46.63
C ALA A 350 -37.74 -2.24 -45.83
N TYR A 351 -38.87 -2.91 -45.56
CA TYR A 351 -38.92 -4.21 -44.92
C TYR A 351 -39.33 -5.24 -45.96
N VAL A 352 -38.44 -6.16 -46.31
CA VAL A 352 -38.79 -7.29 -47.20
C VAL A 352 -39.36 -8.42 -46.34
N LEU A 353 -40.60 -8.79 -46.62
CA LEU A 353 -41.36 -9.78 -45.86
C LEU A 353 -41.50 -11.12 -46.61
N GLY A 354 -41.39 -11.09 -47.94
CA GLY A 354 -41.44 -12.30 -48.76
C GLY A 354 -40.43 -12.25 -49.90
N THR A 355 -39.84 -13.40 -50.21
CA THR A 355 -38.92 -13.59 -51.33
C THR A 355 -39.32 -14.83 -52.14
N SER A 356 -39.09 -14.81 -53.44
CA SER A 356 -39.25 -15.99 -54.31
C SER A 356 -38.20 -15.99 -55.41
N PRO A 357 -37.57 -17.14 -55.71
CA PRO A 357 -36.73 -17.24 -56.90
C PRO A 357 -37.55 -16.97 -58.15
N SER A 358 -36.94 -16.33 -59.15
CA SER A 358 -37.55 -16.08 -60.47
C SER A 358 -37.08 -17.10 -61.50
N ALA A 359 -37.99 -17.61 -62.33
CA ALA A 359 -37.67 -18.63 -63.34
C ALA A 359 -36.71 -18.10 -64.43
N ASN A 360 -36.73 -16.79 -64.67
CA ASN A 360 -35.85 -16.11 -65.64
C ASN A 360 -34.56 -15.56 -65.01
N GLY A 361 -34.21 -15.99 -63.80
CA GLY A 361 -33.15 -15.40 -63.00
C GLY A 361 -33.64 -14.22 -62.15
N GLY A 362 -32.89 -13.91 -61.09
CA GLY A 362 -33.26 -12.92 -60.09
C GLY A 362 -34.16 -13.44 -58.97
N VAL A 363 -34.61 -12.51 -58.12
CA VAL A 363 -35.47 -12.77 -56.96
C VAL A 363 -36.59 -11.74 -56.90
N TRP A 364 -37.83 -12.22 -56.76
CA TRP A 364 -38.98 -11.40 -56.42
C TRP A 364 -38.98 -11.06 -54.95
N THR A 365 -39.33 -9.82 -54.64
CA THR A 365 -39.41 -9.31 -53.27
C THR A 365 -40.69 -8.51 -53.06
N VAL A 366 -41.29 -8.68 -51.88
CA VAL A 366 -42.48 -7.96 -51.44
C VAL A 366 -42.33 -7.51 -49.99
N GLY A 367 -43.09 -6.49 -49.58
CA GLY A 367 -42.91 -5.95 -48.24
C GLY A 367 -43.77 -4.74 -47.86
N SER A 368 -43.20 -3.90 -46.99
CA SER A 368 -43.92 -2.86 -46.25
C SER A 368 -44.54 -1.73 -47.07
N HIS A 369 -44.09 -1.53 -48.32
CA HIS A 369 -44.57 -0.45 -49.18
C HIS A 369 -45.56 -0.92 -50.25
N GLY A 370 -46.04 -2.17 -50.15
CA GLY A 370 -46.97 -2.72 -51.13
C GLY A 370 -46.36 -2.85 -52.53
N ALA A 371 -45.03 -2.87 -52.63
CA ALA A 371 -44.31 -2.93 -53.88
C ALA A 371 -43.87 -4.36 -54.20
N LEU A 372 -43.87 -4.70 -55.48
CA LEU A 372 -43.25 -5.89 -56.02
C LEU A 372 -42.07 -5.49 -56.89
N ASP A 373 -40.89 -5.85 -56.41
CA ASP A 373 -39.61 -5.62 -57.07
C ASP A 373 -38.99 -6.96 -57.44
N ARG A 374 -38.27 -6.97 -58.56
CA ARG A 374 -37.42 -8.09 -58.97
C ARG A 374 -35.99 -7.59 -59.01
N PHE A 375 -35.06 -8.25 -58.34
CA PHE A 375 -33.66 -7.85 -58.39
C PHE A 375 -32.75 -9.00 -58.82
N ASP A 376 -31.66 -8.68 -59.49
CA ASP A 376 -30.61 -9.64 -59.83
C ASP A 376 -29.58 -9.69 -58.67
N PRO A 377 -29.43 -10.83 -57.96
CA PRO A 377 -28.45 -10.96 -56.89
C PRO A 377 -26.99 -10.96 -57.35
N ARG A 378 -26.72 -10.95 -58.67
CA ARG A 378 -25.38 -10.87 -59.26
C ARG A 378 -24.98 -9.44 -59.61
N SER A 379 -25.81 -8.71 -60.36
CA SER A 379 -25.52 -7.32 -60.74
C SER A 379 -25.98 -6.31 -59.71
N GLY A 380 -26.99 -6.65 -58.90
CA GLY A 380 -27.66 -5.72 -58.00
C GLY A 380 -28.74 -4.87 -58.68
N ASP A 381 -29.01 -5.08 -59.97
CA ASP A 381 -30.03 -4.33 -60.69
C ASP A 381 -31.42 -4.64 -60.14
N ILE A 382 -32.22 -3.60 -59.93
CA ILE A 382 -33.58 -3.70 -59.40
C ILE A 382 -34.58 -3.23 -60.46
N GLU A 383 -35.44 -4.16 -60.87
CA GLU A 383 -36.58 -3.91 -61.73
C GLU A 383 -37.84 -3.71 -60.88
N GLN A 384 -38.33 -2.47 -60.88
CA GLN A 384 -39.55 -2.09 -60.16
C GLN A 384 -40.77 -2.39 -61.04
N HIS A 385 -41.51 -3.47 -60.72
CA HIS A 385 -42.64 -3.92 -61.56
C HIS A 385 -43.93 -3.17 -61.27
N ARG A 386 -44.36 -3.17 -60.00
CA ARG A 386 -45.65 -2.58 -59.62
C ARG A 386 -45.70 -2.20 -58.15
N THR A 387 -46.46 -1.17 -57.84
CA THR A 387 -46.98 -0.91 -56.49
C THR A 387 -48.45 -1.28 -56.50
N PHE A 388 -48.84 -2.27 -55.70
CA PHE A 388 -50.20 -2.82 -55.73
C PHE A 388 -51.18 -1.98 -54.92
N LEU A 389 -50.69 -1.29 -53.89
CA LEU A 389 -51.51 -0.59 -52.90
C LEU A 389 -50.89 0.78 -52.60
N ASN A 390 -51.71 1.83 -52.55
CA ASN A 390 -51.28 3.15 -52.09
C ASN A 390 -51.36 3.17 -50.55
N GLY A 391 -50.23 3.16 -49.83
CA GLY A 391 -50.20 3.33 -48.36
C GLY A 391 -49.94 2.05 -47.53
N MET A 392 -50.42 2.05 -46.27
CA MET A 392 -50.01 1.18 -45.12
C MET A 392 -50.32 -0.33 -45.22
N HIS A 393 -50.53 -0.90 -46.40
CA HIS A 393 -50.82 -2.33 -46.54
C HIS A 393 -49.56 -3.12 -46.92
N TRP A 394 -49.22 -4.12 -46.12
CA TRP A 394 -48.02 -4.94 -46.29
C TRP A 394 -48.32 -6.16 -47.16
N LEU A 395 -47.38 -6.50 -48.03
CA LEU A 395 -47.39 -7.75 -48.77
C LEU A 395 -46.47 -8.73 -48.03
N THR A 396 -47.00 -9.90 -47.69
CA THR A 396 -46.39 -10.81 -46.70
C THR A 396 -45.61 -11.95 -47.34
N SER A 397 -46.04 -12.45 -48.49
CA SER A 397 -45.42 -13.59 -49.16
C SER A 397 -45.50 -13.46 -50.68
N VAL A 398 -44.58 -14.12 -51.39
CA VAL A 398 -44.55 -14.12 -52.86
C VAL A 398 -44.10 -15.49 -53.36
N ARG A 399 -44.64 -15.93 -54.50
CA ARG A 399 -44.23 -17.18 -55.18
C ARG A 399 -44.44 -17.04 -56.69
N GLU A 400 -43.41 -17.33 -57.49
CA GLU A 400 -43.56 -17.50 -58.93
C GLU A 400 -43.97 -18.95 -59.23
N ASP A 401 -45.01 -19.12 -60.06
CA ASP A 401 -45.42 -20.44 -60.55
C ASP A 401 -44.69 -20.83 -61.85
N ARG A 402 -44.86 -22.08 -62.29
CA ARG A 402 -44.23 -22.61 -63.50
C ARG A 402 -44.63 -21.91 -64.81
N HIS A 403 -45.73 -21.15 -64.82
CA HIS A 403 -46.16 -20.37 -65.99
C HIS A 403 -45.54 -18.96 -66.00
N GLY A 404 -44.75 -18.61 -64.98
CA GLY A 404 -44.15 -17.30 -64.79
C GLY A 404 -45.11 -16.25 -64.23
N GLN A 405 -46.24 -16.69 -63.64
CA GLN A 405 -47.16 -15.80 -62.94
C GLN A 405 -46.73 -15.68 -61.48
N VAL A 406 -46.84 -14.46 -60.94
CA VAL A 406 -46.35 -14.13 -59.60
C VAL A 406 -47.55 -14.02 -58.66
N TRP A 407 -47.63 -14.94 -57.72
CA TRP A 407 -48.60 -14.94 -56.63
C TRP A 407 -48.06 -14.11 -55.48
N VAL A 408 -48.89 -13.27 -54.89
CA VAL A 408 -48.52 -12.36 -53.80
C VAL A 408 -49.60 -12.41 -52.72
N GLY A 409 -49.19 -12.67 -51.48
CA GLY A 409 -50.07 -12.62 -50.32
C GLY A 409 -50.11 -11.23 -49.66
N SER A 410 -51.28 -10.83 -49.17
CA SER A 410 -51.48 -9.75 -48.22
C SER A 410 -52.19 -10.27 -46.96
N THR A 411 -52.50 -9.37 -46.02
CA THR A 411 -53.23 -9.69 -44.78
C THR A 411 -54.63 -10.25 -44.98
N ASP A 412 -55.25 -9.99 -46.12
CA ASP A 412 -56.66 -10.28 -46.38
C ASP A 412 -56.92 -10.80 -47.80
N ALA A 413 -55.91 -10.84 -48.67
CA ALA A 413 -56.09 -11.15 -50.06
C ALA A 413 -54.91 -11.94 -50.65
N LEU A 414 -55.23 -12.72 -51.67
CA LEU A 414 -54.29 -13.33 -52.59
C LEU A 414 -54.34 -12.54 -53.90
N LEU A 415 -53.19 -12.16 -54.40
CA LEU A 415 -53.01 -11.47 -55.67
C LEU A 415 -52.26 -12.38 -56.64
N ARG A 416 -52.61 -12.32 -57.93
CA ARG A 416 -51.83 -12.93 -59.01
C ARG A 416 -51.52 -11.90 -60.07
N TYR A 417 -50.24 -11.68 -60.30
CA TYR A 417 -49.70 -10.72 -61.25
C TYR A 417 -49.00 -11.45 -62.39
N ASP A 418 -49.32 -11.09 -63.63
CA ASP A 418 -48.60 -11.58 -64.81
C ASP A 418 -47.59 -10.50 -65.26
N PRO A 419 -46.27 -10.74 -65.14
CA PRO A 419 -45.25 -9.77 -65.54
C PRO A 419 -45.28 -9.41 -67.04
N ARG A 420 -45.77 -10.30 -67.91
CA ARG A 420 -45.79 -10.11 -69.36
C ARG A 420 -46.97 -9.24 -69.80
N SER A 421 -48.18 -9.56 -69.33
CA SER A 421 -49.40 -8.81 -69.68
C SER A 421 -49.68 -7.64 -68.73
N ARG A 422 -49.01 -7.59 -67.58
CA ARG A 422 -49.29 -6.70 -66.43
C ARG A 422 -50.70 -6.88 -65.84
N ALA A 423 -51.41 -7.96 -66.19
CA ALA A 423 -52.72 -8.28 -65.65
C ALA A 423 -52.62 -8.61 -64.15
N LEU A 424 -53.66 -8.24 -63.40
CA LEU A 424 -53.76 -8.49 -61.97
C LEU A 424 -55.12 -9.11 -61.66
N ARG A 425 -55.11 -10.19 -60.88
CA ARG A 425 -56.30 -10.77 -60.25
C ARG A 425 -56.15 -10.71 -58.73
N ARG A 426 -57.27 -10.56 -58.03
CA ARG A 426 -57.35 -10.47 -56.57
C ARG A 426 -58.46 -11.40 -56.09
N TRP A 427 -58.18 -12.16 -55.03
CA TRP A 427 -59.15 -12.91 -54.26
C TRP A 427 -59.04 -12.47 -52.80
N ASP A 428 -60.15 -12.04 -52.22
CA ASP A 428 -60.29 -11.63 -50.82
C ASP A 428 -61.49 -12.35 -50.17
N GLY A 429 -61.84 -11.98 -48.94
CA GLY A 429 -62.96 -12.58 -48.20
C GLY A 429 -64.32 -12.47 -48.92
N ASP A 430 -64.47 -11.50 -49.83
CA ASP A 430 -65.72 -11.27 -50.58
C ASP A 430 -65.77 -12.05 -51.92
N SER A 431 -64.74 -12.84 -52.24
CA SER A 431 -64.62 -13.55 -53.52
C SER A 431 -65.42 -14.86 -53.61
N GLY A 432 -66.49 -15.00 -52.81
CA GLY A 432 -67.47 -16.08 -52.88
C GLY A 432 -66.86 -17.47 -52.68
N ALA A 433 -67.06 -18.38 -53.65
CA ALA A 433 -66.56 -19.75 -53.58
C ALA A 433 -65.01 -19.84 -53.58
N ASP A 434 -64.34 -18.80 -54.06
CA ASP A 434 -62.88 -18.72 -54.16
C ASP A 434 -62.27 -17.80 -53.09
N ALA A 435 -63.03 -17.46 -52.03
CA ALA A 435 -62.58 -16.56 -50.97
C ALA A 435 -61.30 -17.05 -50.26
N THR A 436 -60.43 -16.11 -49.91
CA THR A 436 -59.25 -16.39 -49.08
C THR A 436 -59.66 -16.60 -47.63
N MET A 437 -58.94 -17.47 -46.93
CA MET A 437 -59.10 -17.66 -45.49
C MET A 437 -58.63 -16.41 -44.74
N GLU A 438 -59.24 -16.10 -43.60
CA GLU A 438 -58.87 -14.94 -42.78
C GLU A 438 -57.46 -15.09 -42.18
N GLY A 439 -56.66 -14.03 -42.29
CA GLY A 439 -55.29 -13.93 -41.77
C GLY A 439 -54.25 -13.68 -42.84
N ASN A 440 -53.01 -13.41 -42.40
CA ASN A 440 -51.88 -13.26 -43.30
C ASN A 440 -51.59 -14.58 -44.03
N ILE A 441 -51.28 -14.50 -45.32
CA ILE A 441 -50.70 -15.62 -46.05
C ILE A 441 -49.20 -15.62 -45.74
N ASP A 442 -48.77 -16.51 -44.86
CA ASP A 442 -47.41 -16.55 -44.30
C ASP A 442 -46.43 -17.20 -45.28
N ALA A 443 -46.84 -18.29 -45.95
CA ALA A 443 -46.04 -18.96 -46.96
C ALA A 443 -46.90 -19.53 -48.10
N MET A 444 -46.29 -19.71 -49.26
CA MET A 444 -46.91 -20.31 -50.44
C MET A 444 -46.00 -21.37 -51.03
N MET A 445 -46.55 -22.50 -51.46
CA MET A 445 -45.77 -23.61 -52.03
C MET A 445 -46.44 -24.23 -53.25
N THR A 446 -45.65 -24.60 -54.25
CA THR A 446 -46.09 -25.32 -55.46
C THR A 446 -45.29 -26.60 -55.60
N CYS A 447 -45.93 -27.77 -55.43
CA CYS A 447 -45.22 -29.04 -55.34
C CYS A 447 -45.45 -29.98 -56.52
N ASP A 448 -46.72 -30.21 -56.86
CA ASP A 448 -47.12 -31.03 -58.01
C ASP A 448 -47.15 -30.21 -59.32
N GLY A 449 -46.77 -28.93 -59.27
CA GLY A 449 -46.74 -28.00 -60.39
C GLY A 449 -48.12 -27.55 -60.90
N ASP A 450 -49.21 -28.16 -60.45
CA ASP A 450 -50.59 -27.86 -60.87
C ASP A 450 -51.40 -27.16 -59.77
N SER A 451 -50.94 -27.22 -58.52
CA SER A 451 -51.61 -26.62 -57.37
C SER A 451 -50.73 -25.67 -56.57
N LEU A 452 -51.37 -24.64 -56.02
CA LEU A 452 -50.79 -23.67 -55.11
C LEU A 452 -51.33 -23.94 -53.70
N TRP A 453 -50.43 -24.17 -52.76
CA TRP A 453 -50.75 -24.28 -51.34
C TRP A 453 -50.44 -22.97 -50.63
N LEU A 454 -51.41 -22.48 -49.86
CA LEU A 454 -51.30 -21.32 -49.01
C LEU A 454 -51.27 -21.78 -47.56
N MET A 455 -50.28 -21.33 -46.80
CA MET A 455 -50.20 -21.51 -45.36
C MET A 455 -50.67 -20.23 -44.66
N LEU A 456 -51.62 -20.38 -43.75
CA LEU A 456 -52.14 -19.30 -42.91
C LEU A 456 -52.12 -19.73 -41.42
N PRO A 457 -52.18 -18.79 -40.47
CA PRO A 457 -52.24 -19.13 -39.05
C PRO A 457 -53.42 -20.01 -38.66
N SER A 458 -54.54 -19.88 -39.39
CA SER A 458 -55.81 -20.57 -39.18
C SER A 458 -55.87 -21.96 -39.85
N GLY A 459 -54.97 -22.25 -40.80
CA GLY A 459 -55.00 -23.49 -41.57
C GLY A 459 -54.25 -23.42 -42.90
N LEU A 460 -54.67 -24.26 -43.86
CA LEU A 460 -54.11 -24.29 -45.22
C LEU A 460 -55.23 -24.18 -46.26
N GLN A 461 -54.92 -23.56 -47.40
CA GLN A 461 -55.76 -23.61 -48.60
C GLN A 461 -54.99 -24.22 -49.77
N GLN A 462 -55.65 -25.08 -50.55
CA GLN A 462 -55.14 -25.57 -51.83
C GLN A 462 -55.95 -24.96 -52.97
N ARG A 463 -55.28 -24.41 -53.97
CA ARG A 463 -55.86 -23.80 -55.16
C ARG A 463 -55.25 -24.39 -56.42
N ASP A 464 -55.97 -24.29 -57.55
CA ASP A 464 -55.31 -24.45 -58.85
C ASP A 464 -54.62 -23.16 -59.30
N LEU A 465 -53.83 -23.25 -60.37
CA LEU A 465 -53.13 -22.09 -60.92
C LEU A 465 -54.03 -21.06 -61.61
N ASP A 466 -55.34 -21.33 -61.78
CA ASP A 466 -56.31 -20.32 -62.20
C ASP A 466 -56.87 -19.51 -61.03
N GLY A 467 -56.62 -19.98 -59.81
CA GLY A 467 -56.98 -19.36 -58.54
C GLY A 467 -58.22 -19.95 -57.88
N HIS A 468 -58.82 -20.98 -58.48
CA HIS A 468 -60.01 -21.61 -57.92
C HIS A 468 -59.67 -22.43 -56.68
N LEU A 469 -60.49 -22.25 -55.63
CA LEU A 469 -60.32 -22.96 -54.37
C LEU A 469 -60.66 -24.44 -54.55
N ARG A 470 -59.68 -25.30 -54.28
CA ARG A 470 -59.85 -26.76 -54.32
C ARG A 470 -60.17 -27.31 -52.94
N ARG A 471 -59.45 -26.84 -51.91
CA ARG A 471 -59.59 -27.31 -50.53
C ARG A 471 -59.28 -26.22 -49.53
N GLN A 472 -59.98 -26.27 -48.39
CA GLN A 472 -59.73 -25.46 -47.21
C GLN A 472 -59.62 -26.39 -45.99
N LEU A 473 -58.49 -26.33 -45.29
CA LEU A 473 -58.16 -27.20 -44.17
C LEU A 473 -57.96 -26.33 -42.92
N GLU A 474 -58.87 -26.42 -41.96
CA GLU A 474 -58.82 -25.63 -40.72
C GLU A 474 -58.05 -26.39 -39.63
N ASN A 475 -57.32 -25.66 -38.79
CA ASN A 475 -56.66 -26.24 -37.62
C ASN A 475 -57.70 -26.90 -36.68
N GLY A 476 -57.53 -28.20 -36.39
CA GLY A 476 -58.49 -29.02 -35.64
C GLY A 476 -59.29 -30.01 -36.49
N ARG A 477 -59.17 -29.93 -37.82
CA ARG A 477 -59.78 -30.86 -38.79
C ARG A 477 -58.72 -31.50 -39.68
N ASP A 478 -59.12 -32.53 -40.43
CA ASP A 478 -58.32 -33.11 -41.53
C ASP A 478 -56.87 -33.50 -41.15
N GLY A 479 -56.69 -33.96 -39.91
CA GLY A 479 -55.39 -34.37 -39.36
C GLY A 479 -54.56 -33.26 -38.72
N LEU A 480 -55.00 -32.01 -38.79
CA LEU A 480 -54.45 -30.86 -38.07
C LEU A 480 -55.03 -30.79 -36.65
N GLN A 481 -54.23 -30.39 -35.66
CA GLN A 481 -54.68 -30.27 -34.27
C GLN A 481 -55.23 -28.88 -33.97
N ALA A 482 -56.21 -28.80 -33.06
CA ALA A 482 -56.76 -27.51 -32.62
C ALA A 482 -55.68 -26.70 -31.86
N GLY A 483 -55.52 -25.43 -32.23
CA GLY A 483 -54.52 -24.54 -31.62
C GLY A 483 -53.06 -24.86 -31.99
N GLN A 484 -52.81 -25.70 -32.99
CA GLN A 484 -51.45 -25.86 -33.51
C GLN A 484 -51.03 -24.58 -34.27
N LEU A 485 -49.76 -24.22 -34.17
CA LEU A 485 -49.13 -23.23 -35.04
C LEU A 485 -48.53 -23.93 -36.26
N ASN A 486 -48.86 -23.44 -37.45
CA ASN A 486 -48.27 -23.83 -38.73
C ASN A 486 -47.00 -23.01 -38.92
N MET A 487 -45.85 -23.67 -39.07
CA MET A 487 -44.56 -23.00 -39.02
C MET A 487 -43.91 -22.88 -40.39
N ASP A 488 -43.94 -23.92 -41.22
CA ASP A 488 -43.30 -23.91 -42.54
C ASP A 488 -43.95 -24.95 -43.45
N VAL A 489 -43.86 -24.79 -44.76
CA VAL A 489 -44.43 -25.71 -45.75
C VAL A 489 -43.43 -25.97 -46.87
N GLU A 490 -43.10 -27.25 -47.09
CA GLU A 490 -42.05 -27.64 -48.02
C GLU A 490 -42.45 -28.86 -48.86
N CYS A 491 -41.83 -29.00 -50.02
CA CYS A 491 -41.97 -30.19 -50.84
C CYS A 491 -41.15 -31.35 -50.26
N GLY A 492 -41.84 -32.28 -49.62
CA GLY A 492 -41.23 -33.51 -49.14
C GLY A 492 -40.99 -34.53 -50.28
N PRO A 493 -40.25 -35.61 -49.98
CA PRO A 493 -40.07 -36.74 -50.89
C PRO A 493 -41.39 -37.26 -51.47
N GLN A 494 -41.36 -37.69 -52.74
CA GLN A 494 -42.53 -38.15 -53.52
C GLN A 494 -43.55 -37.03 -53.86
N ASP A 495 -43.08 -35.78 -54.00
CA ASP A 495 -43.88 -34.61 -54.37
C ASP A 495 -45.09 -34.38 -53.44
N ARG A 496 -44.92 -34.71 -52.15
CA ARG A 496 -45.97 -34.54 -51.15
C ARG A 496 -45.70 -33.30 -50.30
N ILE A 497 -46.76 -32.53 -50.05
CA ILE A 497 -46.70 -31.40 -49.14
C ILE A 497 -46.40 -31.88 -47.72
N TRP A 498 -45.34 -31.31 -47.15
CA TRP A 498 -44.98 -31.44 -45.75
C TRP A 498 -45.25 -30.13 -45.02
N LEU A 499 -45.72 -30.23 -43.79
CA LEU A 499 -46.07 -29.11 -42.93
C LEU A 499 -45.28 -29.23 -41.63
N ALA A 500 -44.39 -28.28 -41.39
CA ALA A 500 -43.77 -28.06 -40.09
C ALA A 500 -44.77 -27.39 -39.16
N SER A 501 -44.83 -27.84 -37.91
CA SER A 501 -45.75 -27.28 -36.92
C SER A 501 -45.15 -27.28 -35.52
N SER A 502 -45.80 -26.54 -34.63
CA SER A 502 -45.59 -26.62 -33.17
C SER A 502 -45.84 -28.02 -32.57
N ARG A 503 -46.36 -28.98 -33.34
CA ARG A 503 -46.66 -30.36 -32.92
C ARG A 503 -45.85 -31.41 -33.69
N GLY A 504 -44.79 -30.99 -34.39
CA GLY A 504 -43.95 -31.87 -35.20
C GLY A 504 -44.20 -31.74 -36.69
N LEU A 505 -43.70 -32.72 -37.44
CA LEU A 505 -43.74 -32.74 -38.90
C LEU A 505 -44.90 -33.60 -39.42
N LEU A 506 -45.74 -33.01 -40.26
CA LEU A 506 -46.89 -33.66 -40.87
C LEU A 506 -46.72 -33.77 -42.39
N GLN A 507 -47.26 -34.82 -43.01
CA GLN A 507 -47.30 -35.00 -44.46
C GLN A 507 -48.74 -35.17 -44.92
N TRP A 508 -49.07 -34.53 -46.06
CA TRP A 508 -50.36 -34.71 -46.71
C TRP A 508 -50.48 -36.12 -47.30
N GLN A 509 -51.58 -36.81 -46.98
CA GLN A 509 -51.93 -38.12 -47.53
C GLN A 509 -53.11 -37.97 -48.50
N PRO A 510 -52.89 -37.98 -49.83
CA PRO A 510 -53.94 -37.77 -50.81
C PRO A 510 -55.09 -38.77 -50.73
N GLU A 511 -54.80 -40.06 -50.47
CA GLU A 511 -55.82 -41.11 -50.39
C GLU A 511 -56.75 -40.91 -49.18
N ALA A 512 -56.18 -40.48 -48.05
CA ALA A 512 -56.91 -40.28 -46.81
C ALA A 512 -57.49 -38.85 -46.66
N GLN A 513 -57.15 -37.94 -47.59
CA GLN A 513 -57.53 -36.52 -47.56
C GLN A 513 -57.25 -35.84 -46.22
N ARG A 514 -56.11 -36.17 -45.59
CA ARG A 514 -55.72 -35.62 -44.28
C ARG A 514 -54.22 -35.55 -44.12
N PHE A 515 -53.76 -34.69 -43.21
CA PHE A 515 -52.39 -34.71 -42.70
C PHE A 515 -52.18 -35.86 -41.70
N GLN A 516 -51.00 -36.46 -41.75
CA GLN A 516 -50.55 -37.48 -40.79
C GLN A 516 -49.11 -37.20 -40.36
N PRO A 517 -48.71 -37.54 -39.12
CA PRO A 517 -47.32 -37.42 -38.70
C PRO A 517 -46.38 -38.20 -39.60
N VAL A 518 -45.27 -37.57 -39.99
CA VAL A 518 -44.23 -38.24 -40.78
C VAL A 518 -43.56 -39.33 -39.93
N PRO A 519 -43.56 -40.61 -40.35
CA PRO A 519 -42.94 -41.67 -39.58
C PRO A 519 -41.45 -41.37 -39.31
N GLY A 520 -41.01 -41.51 -38.06
CA GLY A 520 -39.63 -41.27 -37.65
C GLY A 520 -39.25 -39.80 -37.43
N ALA A 521 -40.13 -38.86 -37.76
CA ALA A 521 -39.94 -37.44 -37.47
C ALA A 521 -40.07 -37.14 -35.97
N PRO A 522 -39.49 -36.02 -35.49
CA PRO A 522 -39.70 -35.57 -34.11
C PRO A 522 -41.16 -35.15 -33.87
N ALA A 523 -41.64 -35.40 -32.65
CA ALA A 523 -42.94 -34.93 -32.16
C ALA A 523 -42.84 -33.58 -31.42
N THR A 524 -41.67 -32.95 -31.44
CA THR A 524 -41.40 -31.60 -30.92
C THR A 524 -41.61 -30.55 -32.03
N PRO A 525 -41.73 -29.25 -31.69
CA PRO A 525 -41.83 -28.20 -32.69
C PRO A 525 -40.75 -28.29 -33.77
N VAL A 526 -41.17 -28.17 -35.03
CA VAL A 526 -40.29 -28.02 -36.20
C VAL A 526 -40.58 -26.65 -36.79
N TYR A 527 -39.54 -25.85 -36.99
CA TYR A 527 -39.65 -24.43 -37.39
C TYR A 527 -39.38 -24.20 -38.88
N ALA A 528 -38.52 -25.02 -39.49
CA ALA A 528 -38.19 -24.94 -40.91
C ALA A 528 -37.77 -26.33 -41.42
N ILE A 529 -38.01 -26.59 -42.70
CA ILE A 529 -37.65 -27.83 -43.39
C ILE A 529 -36.87 -27.47 -44.64
N ASP A 530 -35.83 -28.25 -44.94
CA ASP A 530 -35.21 -28.23 -46.26
C ASP A 530 -34.86 -29.66 -46.69
N VAL A 531 -34.99 -29.93 -47.98
CA VAL A 531 -34.62 -31.22 -48.57
C VAL A 531 -33.50 -30.98 -49.56
N ASP A 532 -32.32 -31.53 -49.27
CA ASP A 532 -31.15 -31.33 -50.12
C ASP A 532 -31.25 -32.14 -51.43
N ALA A 533 -30.33 -31.85 -52.36
CA ALA A 533 -30.31 -32.50 -53.66
C ALA A 533 -30.03 -34.02 -53.59
N ASP A 534 -29.45 -34.50 -52.49
CA ASP A 534 -29.20 -35.93 -52.24
C ASP A 534 -30.41 -36.62 -51.57
N GLY A 535 -31.50 -35.88 -51.32
CA GLY A 535 -32.72 -36.37 -50.68
C GLY A 535 -32.60 -36.51 -49.16
N GLN A 536 -31.61 -35.88 -48.53
CA GLN A 536 -31.54 -35.77 -47.08
C GLN A 536 -32.46 -34.65 -46.60
N VAL A 537 -33.11 -34.89 -45.48
CA VAL A 537 -34.06 -33.96 -44.88
C VAL A 537 -33.40 -33.29 -43.70
N TRP A 538 -33.40 -31.96 -43.70
CA TRP A 538 -32.94 -31.15 -42.60
C TRP A 538 -34.12 -30.50 -41.90
N LEU A 539 -34.13 -30.62 -40.57
CA LEU A 539 -35.17 -30.05 -39.72
C LEU A 539 -34.56 -29.06 -38.74
N SER A 540 -35.16 -27.87 -38.67
CA SER A 540 -34.91 -26.89 -37.61
C SER A 540 -35.79 -27.16 -36.41
N GLU A 541 -35.17 -27.47 -35.27
CA GLU A 541 -35.82 -27.72 -33.99
C GLU A 541 -35.33 -26.69 -32.97
N ASP A 542 -35.91 -26.68 -31.76
CA ASP A 542 -35.50 -25.73 -30.72
C ASP A 542 -34.03 -25.90 -30.32
N GLY A 543 -33.19 -24.94 -30.70
CA GLY A 543 -31.77 -24.88 -30.38
C GLY A 543 -30.89 -25.91 -31.06
N ARG A 544 -31.37 -26.57 -32.12
CA ARG A 544 -30.58 -27.56 -32.88
C ARG A 544 -31.07 -27.74 -34.32
N LEU A 545 -30.16 -28.19 -35.18
CA LEU A 545 -30.48 -28.74 -36.49
C LEU A 545 -30.33 -30.26 -36.45
N SER A 546 -31.28 -30.96 -37.06
CA SER A 546 -31.23 -32.42 -37.18
C SER A 546 -31.24 -32.82 -38.66
N ARG A 547 -30.31 -33.69 -39.03
CA ARG A 547 -30.20 -34.25 -40.39
C ARG A 547 -30.74 -35.67 -40.42
N TYR A 548 -31.62 -35.96 -41.37
CA TYR A 548 -32.28 -37.23 -41.55
C TYR A 548 -32.11 -37.76 -42.97
N LEU A 549 -32.14 -39.08 -43.13
CA LEU A 549 -32.26 -39.75 -44.41
C LEU A 549 -33.69 -40.26 -44.59
N TRP A 550 -34.32 -39.98 -45.73
CA TRP A 550 -35.61 -40.56 -46.07
C TRP A 550 -35.43 -41.95 -46.68
N ARG A 551 -35.83 -43.00 -45.95
CA ARG A 551 -35.69 -44.39 -46.40
C ARG A 551 -36.93 -45.21 -46.04
N ASN A 552 -37.42 -46.02 -46.99
CA ASN A 552 -38.57 -46.90 -46.81
C ASN A 552 -39.83 -46.20 -46.24
N GLY A 553 -40.08 -44.94 -46.64
CA GLY A 553 -41.24 -44.17 -46.17
C GLY A 553 -41.12 -43.63 -44.74
N ARG A 554 -39.90 -43.57 -44.19
CA ARG A 554 -39.61 -43.11 -42.82
C ARG A 554 -38.36 -42.23 -42.79
N LEU A 555 -38.32 -41.28 -41.86
CA LEU A 555 -37.10 -40.54 -41.51
C LEU A 555 -36.21 -41.34 -40.55
N GLU A 556 -34.95 -41.54 -40.95
CA GLU A 556 -33.88 -42.12 -40.13
C GLU A 556 -32.87 -41.02 -39.76
N ARG A 557 -32.75 -40.69 -38.47
CA ARG A 557 -31.86 -39.61 -38.02
C ARG A 557 -30.39 -39.98 -38.22
N GLN A 558 -29.63 -39.11 -38.88
CA GLN A 558 -28.21 -39.28 -39.18
C GLN A 558 -27.32 -38.46 -38.21
N ALA A 559 -27.68 -37.20 -37.96
CA ALA A 559 -26.89 -36.31 -37.12
C ALA A 559 -27.79 -35.29 -36.38
N VAL A 560 -27.29 -34.80 -35.24
CA VAL A 560 -27.86 -33.69 -34.49
C VAL A 560 -26.75 -32.68 -34.23
N ILE A 561 -26.98 -31.44 -34.63
CA ILE A 561 -26.04 -30.32 -34.47
C ILE A 561 -26.68 -29.38 -33.43
N GLY A 562 -26.15 -29.41 -32.21
CA GLY A 562 -26.62 -28.63 -31.09
C GLY A 562 -25.53 -27.75 -30.48
N SER A 563 -25.74 -27.36 -29.22
CA SER A 563 -24.82 -26.48 -28.49
C SER A 563 -23.39 -27.04 -28.35
N GLU A 564 -23.22 -28.36 -28.33
CA GLU A 564 -21.90 -29.01 -28.28
C GLU A 564 -21.03 -28.68 -29.50
N GLN A 565 -21.65 -28.49 -30.67
CA GLN A 565 -20.97 -28.09 -31.90
C GLN A 565 -20.92 -26.56 -32.07
N GLY A 566 -21.46 -25.80 -31.11
CA GLY A 566 -21.55 -24.35 -31.16
C GLY A 566 -22.83 -23.80 -31.81
N TYR A 567 -23.84 -24.64 -32.06
CA TYR A 567 -25.13 -24.15 -32.56
C TYR A 567 -25.85 -23.33 -31.48
N PRO A 568 -26.27 -22.09 -31.77
CA PRO A 568 -26.92 -21.25 -30.78
C PRO A 568 -28.32 -21.79 -30.46
N ALA A 569 -28.78 -21.56 -29.23
CA ALA A 569 -30.16 -21.85 -28.84
C ALA A 569 -31.13 -20.89 -29.57
N ILE A 570 -31.46 -21.20 -30.82
CA ILE A 570 -32.41 -20.50 -31.68
C ILE A 570 -33.40 -21.47 -32.31
N ALA A 571 -34.60 -20.96 -32.56
CA ALA A 571 -35.54 -21.55 -33.50
C ALA A 571 -35.32 -20.88 -34.86
N ALA A 572 -34.59 -21.54 -35.76
CA ALA A 572 -34.37 -20.99 -37.10
C ALA A 572 -35.64 -21.18 -37.95
N THR A 573 -36.16 -20.10 -38.49
CA THR A 573 -37.40 -20.02 -39.28
C THR A 573 -37.14 -19.96 -40.79
N GLY A 574 -35.88 -19.89 -41.20
CA GLY A 574 -35.45 -20.15 -42.56
C GLY A 574 -34.31 -21.17 -42.56
N LEU A 575 -34.37 -22.11 -43.49
CA LEU A 575 -33.37 -23.17 -43.64
C LEU A 575 -33.19 -23.45 -45.13
N VAL A 576 -31.94 -23.45 -45.58
CA VAL A 576 -31.57 -23.83 -46.95
C VAL A 576 -30.25 -24.60 -46.92
N VAL A 577 -30.17 -25.72 -47.61
CA VAL A 577 -28.95 -26.48 -47.80
C VAL A 577 -28.40 -26.23 -49.21
N ASP A 578 -27.15 -25.78 -49.28
CA ASP A 578 -26.51 -25.53 -50.57
C ASP A 578 -26.11 -26.82 -51.29
N ALA A 579 -25.68 -26.69 -52.55
CA ALA A 579 -25.28 -27.83 -53.39
C ALA A 579 -24.06 -28.62 -52.85
N ARG A 580 -23.35 -28.13 -51.83
CA ARG A 580 -22.24 -28.82 -51.17
C ARG A 580 -22.64 -29.44 -49.83
N GLY A 581 -23.92 -29.40 -49.47
CA GLY A 581 -24.44 -29.94 -48.22
C GLY A 581 -24.18 -29.05 -47.00
N VAL A 582 -23.83 -27.78 -47.18
CA VAL A 582 -23.73 -26.82 -46.08
C VAL A 582 -25.12 -26.27 -45.78
N ALA A 583 -25.56 -26.40 -44.54
CA ALA A 583 -26.85 -25.88 -44.11
C ALA A 583 -26.72 -24.43 -43.64
N TRP A 584 -27.63 -23.58 -44.10
CA TRP A 584 -27.77 -22.18 -43.75
C TRP A 584 -29.10 -21.98 -43.05
N ALA A 585 -29.05 -21.50 -41.81
CA ALA A 585 -30.22 -21.34 -40.97
C ALA A 585 -30.34 -19.88 -40.51
N SER A 586 -31.46 -19.22 -40.79
CA SER A 586 -31.70 -17.83 -40.41
C SER A 586 -32.73 -17.73 -39.29
N GLY A 587 -32.59 -16.72 -38.43
CA GLY A 587 -33.58 -16.40 -37.41
C GLY A 587 -33.28 -15.10 -36.67
N ALA A 588 -33.82 -14.96 -35.46
CA ALA A 588 -33.72 -13.73 -34.66
C ALA A 588 -32.29 -13.39 -34.18
N ARG A 589 -31.37 -14.36 -34.16
CA ARG A 589 -29.97 -14.13 -33.74
C ARG A 589 -28.98 -14.08 -34.89
N GLY A 590 -29.41 -14.05 -36.15
CA GLY A 590 -28.52 -13.94 -37.31
C GLY A 590 -28.62 -15.14 -38.25
N LEU A 591 -27.55 -15.33 -39.03
CA LEU A 591 -27.42 -16.38 -40.03
C LEU A 591 -26.40 -17.41 -39.56
N VAL A 592 -26.83 -18.64 -39.30
CA VAL A 592 -25.97 -19.75 -38.89
C VAL A 592 -25.57 -20.56 -40.10
N ARG A 593 -24.27 -20.78 -40.28
CA ARG A 593 -23.70 -21.71 -41.25
C ARG A 593 -23.27 -22.97 -40.52
N VAL A 594 -23.71 -24.12 -41.00
CA VAL A 594 -23.30 -25.45 -40.53
C VAL A 594 -22.65 -26.19 -41.68
N GLY A 595 -21.36 -26.50 -41.57
CA GLY A 595 -20.65 -27.25 -42.60
C GLY A 595 -21.25 -28.63 -42.85
N ALA A 596 -20.96 -29.20 -44.02
CA ALA A 596 -21.46 -30.51 -44.42
C ALA A 596 -21.07 -31.66 -43.47
N ASP A 597 -19.98 -31.48 -42.71
CA ASP A 597 -19.53 -32.39 -41.66
C ASP A 597 -20.38 -32.31 -40.37
N GLY A 598 -21.20 -31.27 -40.21
CA GLY A 598 -21.97 -30.98 -39.00
C GLY A 598 -21.13 -30.52 -37.81
N GLN A 599 -19.82 -30.30 -37.98
CA GLN A 599 -18.89 -29.91 -36.92
C GLN A 599 -18.53 -28.43 -36.96
N SER A 600 -18.53 -27.83 -38.15
CA SER A 600 -18.18 -26.42 -38.33
C SER A 600 -19.41 -25.53 -38.29
N VAL A 601 -19.74 -25.01 -37.10
CA VAL A 601 -20.84 -24.05 -36.90
C VAL A 601 -20.30 -22.63 -36.75
N ARG A 602 -20.86 -21.68 -37.50
CA ARG A 602 -20.52 -20.25 -37.41
C ARG A 602 -21.79 -19.41 -37.49
N LEU A 603 -21.99 -18.53 -36.51
CA LEU A 603 -23.09 -17.57 -36.49
C LEU A 603 -22.62 -16.24 -37.04
N TYR A 604 -23.20 -15.76 -38.15
CA TYR A 604 -22.94 -14.45 -38.72
C TYR A 604 -23.95 -13.41 -38.21
N GLY A 605 -23.45 -12.24 -37.83
CA GLY A 605 -24.25 -11.12 -37.32
C GLY A 605 -23.91 -9.76 -37.95
N VAL A 606 -24.36 -8.67 -37.31
CA VAL A 606 -24.09 -7.32 -37.80
C VAL A 606 -22.60 -6.98 -37.86
N HIS A 607 -21.78 -7.55 -36.99
CA HIS A 607 -20.32 -7.35 -36.99
C HIS A 607 -19.61 -8.10 -38.13
N ASP A 608 -20.30 -9.01 -38.82
CA ASP A 608 -19.78 -9.73 -39.99
C ASP A 608 -20.19 -9.07 -41.32
N GLY A 609 -20.83 -7.90 -41.27
CA GLY A 609 -21.28 -7.15 -42.45
C GLY A 609 -22.78 -7.26 -42.74
N LEU A 610 -23.54 -8.01 -41.93
CA LEU A 610 -25.00 -8.04 -42.08
C LEU A 610 -25.63 -6.70 -41.65
N PRO A 611 -26.73 -6.26 -42.29
CA PRO A 611 -27.37 -4.97 -42.00
C PRO A 611 -28.29 -5.02 -40.77
N SER A 612 -28.68 -6.23 -40.35
CA SER A 612 -29.55 -6.50 -39.20
C SER A 612 -29.14 -7.83 -38.58
N GLN A 613 -29.34 -7.96 -37.27
CA GLN A 613 -29.19 -9.24 -36.58
C GLN A 613 -30.38 -10.17 -36.86
N GLU A 614 -31.57 -9.62 -37.00
CA GLU A 614 -32.79 -10.40 -37.23
C GLU A 614 -33.02 -10.62 -38.73
N PHE A 615 -33.39 -11.85 -39.08
CA PHE A 615 -33.89 -12.23 -40.40
C PHE A 615 -35.41 -12.46 -40.36
N ARG A 616 -36.06 -12.32 -41.52
CA ARG A 616 -37.50 -12.55 -41.65
C ARG A 616 -37.80 -14.01 -42.00
N ASP A 617 -38.84 -14.53 -41.38
CA ASP A 617 -39.35 -15.89 -41.58
C ASP A 617 -39.70 -16.11 -43.05
N HIS A 618 -39.46 -17.32 -43.58
CA HIS A 618 -39.77 -17.71 -44.97
C HIS A 618 -39.10 -16.89 -46.08
N THR A 619 -38.08 -16.08 -45.76
CA THR A 619 -37.39 -15.26 -46.77
C THR A 619 -36.04 -15.80 -47.22
N LEU A 620 -35.46 -16.78 -46.51
CA LEU A 620 -34.21 -17.42 -46.90
C LEU A 620 -34.48 -18.41 -48.04
N ILE A 621 -33.93 -18.13 -49.23
CA ILE A 621 -34.13 -18.95 -50.43
C ILE A 621 -32.82 -19.16 -51.19
N ALA A 622 -32.74 -20.26 -51.93
CA ALA A 622 -31.74 -20.46 -52.97
C ALA A 622 -32.26 -19.96 -54.33
N THR A 623 -31.41 -19.24 -55.05
CA THR A 623 -31.69 -18.81 -56.43
C THR A 623 -31.30 -19.89 -57.42
N ALA A 624 -31.83 -19.84 -58.64
CA ALA A 624 -31.43 -20.73 -59.73
C ALA A 624 -29.91 -20.70 -60.04
N SER A 625 -29.24 -19.63 -59.59
CA SER A 625 -27.79 -19.43 -59.77
C SER A 625 -26.93 -20.06 -58.67
N GLY A 626 -27.53 -20.63 -57.63
CA GLY A 626 -26.86 -21.17 -56.44
C GLY A 626 -26.57 -20.15 -55.33
N ARG A 627 -26.82 -18.85 -55.57
CA ARG A 627 -26.73 -17.82 -54.52
C ARG A 627 -27.88 -17.91 -53.54
N LEU A 628 -27.62 -17.53 -52.29
CA LEU A 628 -28.62 -17.45 -51.24
C LEU A 628 -29.07 -16.01 -51.04
N VAL A 629 -30.36 -15.83 -50.77
CA VAL A 629 -30.98 -14.53 -50.55
C VAL A 629 -31.88 -14.62 -49.32
N ALA A 630 -31.82 -13.61 -48.45
CA ALA A 630 -32.63 -13.56 -47.24
C ALA A 630 -33.10 -12.13 -46.95
N GLY A 631 -34.36 -12.01 -46.50
CA GLY A 631 -34.96 -10.75 -46.07
C GLY A 631 -34.57 -10.41 -44.64
N THR A 632 -34.33 -9.12 -44.41
CA THR A 632 -34.06 -8.54 -43.09
C THR A 632 -34.93 -7.30 -42.89
N PRO A 633 -35.06 -6.81 -41.65
CA PRO A 633 -35.69 -5.52 -41.40
C PRO A 633 -35.00 -4.32 -42.07
N ALA A 634 -33.75 -4.48 -42.51
CA ALA A 634 -32.94 -3.43 -43.13
C ALA A 634 -32.74 -3.63 -44.64
N GLY A 635 -33.55 -4.49 -45.28
CA GLY A 635 -33.45 -4.81 -46.70
C GLY A 635 -33.15 -6.29 -46.95
N VAL A 636 -32.48 -6.59 -48.05
CA VAL A 636 -32.18 -7.96 -48.49
C VAL A 636 -30.68 -8.21 -48.44
N VAL A 637 -30.31 -9.38 -47.95
CA VAL A 637 -28.94 -9.88 -48.00
C VAL A 637 -28.86 -10.94 -49.09
N ALA A 638 -27.90 -10.82 -50.00
CA ALA A 638 -27.56 -11.85 -50.97
C ALA A 638 -26.10 -12.25 -50.82
N PHE A 639 -25.80 -13.53 -50.97
CA PHE A 639 -24.43 -14.01 -50.90
C PHE A 639 -24.23 -15.30 -51.70
N ASP A 640 -22.97 -15.53 -52.05
CA ASP A 640 -22.54 -16.79 -52.64
C ASP A 640 -22.05 -17.71 -51.50
N PRO A 641 -22.74 -18.84 -51.24
CA PRO A 641 -22.36 -19.74 -50.15
C PRO A 641 -20.95 -20.33 -50.34
N ASP A 642 -20.38 -20.28 -51.54
CA ASP A 642 -19.02 -20.74 -51.81
C ASP A 642 -17.92 -19.77 -51.35
N LEU A 643 -18.25 -18.49 -51.28
CA LEU A 643 -17.34 -17.42 -50.87
C LEU A 643 -17.40 -17.13 -49.36
N VAL A 644 -18.54 -17.41 -48.72
CA VAL A 644 -18.74 -17.22 -47.27
C VAL A 644 -18.17 -18.41 -46.50
N ARG A 645 -16.97 -18.21 -45.93
CA ARG A 645 -16.22 -19.22 -45.17
C ARG A 645 -15.60 -18.56 -43.93
N PRO A 646 -15.44 -19.25 -42.79
CA PRO A 646 -14.70 -18.72 -41.66
C PRO A 646 -13.29 -18.26 -42.06
N SER A 647 -12.75 -17.20 -41.45
CA SER A 647 -11.36 -16.79 -41.64
C SER A 647 -10.39 -17.82 -41.09
N THR A 648 -9.20 -17.89 -41.67
CA THR A 648 -8.06 -18.66 -41.14
C THR A 648 -6.90 -17.75 -40.68
N ARG A 649 -7.06 -16.42 -40.79
CA ARG A 649 -6.04 -15.45 -40.35
C ARG A 649 -6.00 -15.41 -38.82
N ARG A 650 -4.79 -15.33 -38.27
CA ARG A 650 -4.56 -15.21 -36.82
C ARG A 650 -4.25 -13.77 -36.49
N ALA A 651 -5.13 -13.12 -35.72
CA ALA A 651 -4.87 -11.80 -35.17
C ALA A 651 -3.81 -11.87 -34.05
N PRO A 652 -3.00 -10.81 -33.85
CA PRO A 652 -2.03 -10.75 -32.77
C PRO A 652 -2.73 -10.59 -31.41
N LEU A 653 -2.27 -11.36 -30.43
CA LEU A 653 -2.67 -11.25 -29.04
C LEU A 653 -1.59 -10.46 -28.30
N VAL A 654 -2.02 -9.48 -27.50
CA VAL A 654 -1.11 -8.66 -26.69
C VAL A 654 -1.60 -8.64 -25.25
N ILE A 655 -0.65 -8.67 -24.30
CA ILE A 655 -0.94 -8.38 -22.90
C ILE A 655 -0.90 -6.86 -22.76
N GLU A 656 -2.08 -6.25 -22.72
CA GLU A 656 -2.22 -4.80 -22.70
C GLU A 656 -1.85 -4.20 -21.35
N ARG A 657 -2.29 -4.84 -20.25
CA ARG A 657 -2.05 -4.36 -18.89
C ARG A 657 -1.78 -5.49 -17.91
N VAL A 658 -0.83 -5.26 -17.03
CA VAL A 658 -0.54 -6.06 -15.84
C VAL A 658 -0.55 -5.10 -14.66
N GLU A 659 -1.55 -5.21 -13.80
CA GLU A 659 -1.75 -4.29 -12.69
C GLU A 659 -1.87 -5.06 -11.38
N VAL A 660 -1.41 -4.47 -10.29
CA VAL A 660 -1.60 -5.01 -8.93
C VAL A 660 -2.16 -3.93 -8.03
N ARG A 661 -2.93 -4.32 -7.03
CA ARG A 661 -3.33 -3.42 -5.95
C ARG A 661 -2.34 -3.54 -4.80
N ARG A 662 -1.61 -2.46 -4.54
CA ARG A 662 -0.72 -2.30 -3.39
C ARG A 662 -1.33 -1.26 -2.46
N ASN A 663 -1.73 -1.69 -1.27
CA ASN A 663 -2.54 -0.87 -0.36
C ASN A 663 -3.87 -0.45 -1.02
N GLU A 664 -4.12 0.85 -1.18
CA GLU A 664 -5.30 1.43 -1.84
C GLU A 664 -5.02 1.96 -3.26
N GLN A 665 -3.83 1.71 -3.81
CA GLN A 665 -3.44 2.17 -5.13
C GLN A 665 -3.30 1.01 -6.12
N VAL A 666 -3.70 1.25 -7.37
CA VAL A 666 -3.45 0.35 -8.50
C VAL A 666 -2.11 0.75 -9.14
N LEU A 667 -1.18 -0.19 -9.20
CA LEU A 667 0.13 -0.01 -9.83
C LEU A 667 0.17 -0.77 -11.16
N ASP A 668 0.60 -0.09 -12.22
CA ASP A 668 0.81 -0.68 -13.55
C ASP A 668 2.26 -1.21 -13.68
N LEU A 669 2.38 -2.54 -13.73
CA LEU A 669 3.63 -3.29 -13.85
C LEU A 669 3.86 -3.85 -15.27
N THR A 670 3.06 -3.45 -16.27
CA THR A 670 3.05 -4.07 -17.62
C THR A 670 4.41 -4.21 -18.29
N HIS A 671 5.31 -3.25 -18.05
CA HIS A 671 6.62 -3.17 -18.70
C HIS A 671 7.80 -3.48 -17.74
N ASP A 672 7.51 -3.90 -16.51
CA ASP A 672 8.54 -4.18 -15.51
C ASP A 672 9.28 -5.48 -15.86
N THR A 673 10.60 -5.39 -16.02
CA THR A 673 11.46 -6.53 -16.37
C THR A 673 12.68 -6.59 -15.43
N PRO A 674 12.81 -7.61 -14.56
CA PRO A 674 11.87 -8.72 -14.35
C PRO A 674 10.57 -8.27 -13.65
N LEU A 675 9.43 -8.88 -14.02
CA LEU A 675 8.14 -8.61 -13.39
C LEU A 675 8.10 -9.22 -11.99
N GLN A 676 8.07 -8.38 -10.97
CA GLN A 676 8.07 -8.77 -9.56
C GLN A 676 6.84 -8.23 -8.83
N ILE A 677 6.11 -9.14 -8.21
CA ILE A 677 4.95 -8.84 -7.36
C ILE A 677 5.43 -8.88 -5.91
N ALA A 678 5.17 -7.81 -5.15
CA ALA A 678 5.61 -7.71 -3.76
C ALA A 678 4.71 -8.53 -2.83
N ASP A 679 5.22 -8.89 -1.66
CA ASP A 679 4.40 -9.46 -0.60
C ASP A 679 3.31 -8.46 -0.18
N GLY A 680 2.07 -8.95 -0.07
CA GLY A 680 0.90 -8.13 0.28
C GLY A 680 0.19 -7.47 -0.90
N ASP A 681 0.80 -7.45 -2.09
CA ASP A 681 0.10 -7.10 -3.33
C ASP A 681 -1.06 -8.09 -3.52
N ARG A 682 -2.19 -7.54 -3.93
CA ARG A 682 -3.44 -8.27 -4.15
C ARG A 682 -4.03 -7.88 -5.50
N ASP A 683 -5.00 -8.66 -5.94
CA ASP A 683 -5.77 -8.35 -7.15
C ASP A 683 -4.87 -8.13 -8.38
N LEU A 684 -3.98 -9.09 -8.66
CA LEU A 684 -3.19 -9.11 -9.89
C LEU A 684 -4.16 -9.23 -11.07
N ARG A 685 -4.33 -8.13 -11.78
CA ARG A 685 -5.21 -7.99 -12.93
C ARG A 685 -4.38 -8.03 -14.21
N ILE A 686 -4.71 -8.97 -15.08
CA ILE A 686 -4.04 -9.15 -16.37
C ILE A 686 -5.08 -8.99 -17.46
N VAL A 687 -4.84 -8.01 -18.32
CA VAL A 687 -5.74 -7.63 -19.41
C VAL A 687 -5.05 -7.95 -20.72
N ALA A 688 -5.61 -8.86 -21.50
CA ALA A 688 -5.14 -9.19 -22.84
C ALA A 688 -6.14 -8.71 -23.90
N ARG A 689 -5.62 -8.39 -25.08
CA ARG A 689 -6.39 -7.90 -26.23
C ARG A 689 -6.00 -8.69 -27.47
N LEU A 690 -7.02 -9.16 -28.18
CA LEU A 690 -6.85 -9.75 -29.50
C LEU A 690 -7.14 -8.61 -30.46
N LEU A 691 -6.13 -8.17 -31.20
CA LEU A 691 -6.22 -7.01 -32.09
C LEU A 691 -6.86 -7.43 -33.41
N SER A 692 -8.13 -7.79 -33.29
CA SER A 692 -9.03 -8.10 -34.40
C SER A 692 -10.13 -7.04 -34.43
N PHE A 693 -10.26 -6.38 -35.58
CA PHE A 693 -11.13 -5.20 -35.75
C PHE A 693 -12.52 -5.55 -36.27
N ALA A 694 -12.73 -6.79 -36.72
CA ALA A 694 -14.00 -7.23 -37.32
C ALA A 694 -15.13 -7.36 -36.27
N ASP A 695 -14.93 -8.21 -35.26
CA ASP A 695 -15.88 -8.43 -34.17
C ASP A 695 -15.15 -8.68 -32.85
N SER A 696 -14.74 -7.60 -32.18
CA SER A 696 -14.03 -7.69 -30.92
C SER A 696 -14.90 -8.13 -29.74
N ALA A 697 -16.23 -8.03 -29.86
CA ALA A 697 -17.18 -8.38 -28.81
C ALA A 697 -17.42 -9.89 -28.71
N SER A 698 -17.25 -10.61 -29.83
CA SER A 698 -17.34 -12.08 -29.88
C SER A 698 -16.03 -12.79 -29.56
N ASN A 699 -14.94 -12.06 -29.33
CA ASN A 699 -13.66 -12.65 -28.94
C ASN A 699 -13.78 -13.35 -27.59
N SER A 700 -13.15 -14.52 -27.47
CA SER A 700 -13.04 -15.27 -26.20
C SER A 700 -11.59 -15.45 -25.81
N TYR A 701 -11.30 -15.43 -24.51
CA TYR A 701 -9.93 -15.52 -24.00
C TYR A 701 -9.82 -16.68 -23.04
N ARG A 702 -8.64 -17.28 -22.94
CA ARG A 702 -8.33 -18.28 -21.93
C ARG A 702 -6.96 -18.07 -21.34
N TYR A 703 -6.86 -18.35 -20.05
CA TYR A 703 -5.67 -18.17 -19.24
C TYR A 703 -5.29 -19.48 -18.57
N ARG A 704 -3.99 -19.73 -18.43
CA ARG A 704 -3.47 -20.86 -17.67
C ARG A 704 -2.26 -20.43 -16.87
N LEU A 705 -2.37 -20.40 -15.55
CA LEU A 705 -1.26 -20.12 -14.66
C LEU A 705 -0.60 -21.44 -14.20
N THR A 706 0.62 -21.70 -14.68
CA THR A 706 1.34 -22.94 -14.38
C THR A 706 1.56 -23.09 -12.87
N GLY A 707 1.15 -24.23 -12.31
CA GLY A 707 1.26 -24.53 -10.87
C GLY A 707 0.12 -23.97 -10.00
N TYR A 708 -0.84 -23.25 -10.58
CA TYR A 708 -2.02 -22.72 -9.90
C TYR A 708 -3.32 -23.21 -10.53
N ASP A 709 -3.48 -23.05 -11.85
CA ASP A 709 -4.65 -23.55 -12.57
C ASP A 709 -4.44 -25.01 -13.01
N PRO A 710 -5.42 -25.91 -12.85
CA PRO A 710 -5.31 -27.31 -13.30
C PRO A 710 -5.41 -27.44 -14.83
N ASP A 711 -6.14 -26.55 -15.50
CA ASP A 711 -6.30 -26.47 -16.95
C ASP A 711 -6.62 -25.02 -17.37
N TRP A 712 -6.81 -24.77 -18.66
CA TRP A 712 -7.21 -23.47 -19.20
C TRP A 712 -8.53 -22.98 -18.62
N VAL A 713 -8.56 -21.71 -18.21
CA VAL A 713 -9.76 -21.03 -17.72
C VAL A 713 -10.21 -20.00 -18.74
N GLU A 714 -11.38 -20.21 -19.33
CA GLU A 714 -12.00 -19.27 -20.25
C GLU A 714 -12.59 -18.06 -19.51
N VAL A 715 -12.44 -16.89 -20.12
CA VAL A 715 -13.00 -15.63 -19.65
C VAL A 715 -13.73 -14.94 -20.80
N GLY A 716 -14.63 -14.02 -20.44
CA GLY A 716 -15.44 -13.29 -21.41
C GLY A 716 -14.63 -12.35 -22.32
N PRO A 717 -15.32 -11.60 -23.20
CA PRO A 717 -14.70 -10.75 -24.23
C PRO A 717 -13.92 -9.56 -23.69
N GLY A 718 -14.01 -9.30 -22.37
CA GLY A 718 -13.18 -8.30 -21.69
C GLY A 718 -11.71 -8.69 -21.58
N GLY A 719 -11.34 -9.96 -21.89
CA GLY A 719 -9.96 -10.44 -21.86
C GLY A 719 -9.25 -10.10 -20.55
N GLU A 720 -9.96 -10.17 -19.43
CA GLU A 720 -9.46 -9.80 -18.11
C GLU A 720 -9.43 -11.04 -17.23
N ARG A 721 -8.27 -11.28 -16.60
CA ARG A 721 -8.08 -12.32 -15.59
C ARG A 721 -7.58 -11.68 -14.31
N LEU A 722 -8.30 -11.92 -13.22
CA LEU A 722 -7.97 -11.42 -11.89
C LEU A 722 -7.49 -12.56 -10.99
N PHE A 723 -6.34 -12.38 -10.35
CA PHE A 723 -5.81 -13.27 -9.32
C PHE A 723 -5.77 -12.52 -7.99
N SER A 724 -6.69 -12.83 -7.06
CA SER A 724 -6.85 -12.08 -5.81
C SER A 724 -5.59 -12.12 -4.92
N ARG A 725 -4.96 -13.29 -4.79
CA ARG A 725 -3.69 -13.44 -4.08
C ARG A 725 -2.97 -14.70 -4.56
N LEU A 726 -1.67 -14.56 -4.84
CA LEU A 726 -0.81 -15.67 -5.23
C LEU A 726 0.21 -15.97 -4.12
N PRO A 727 0.48 -17.25 -3.81
CA PRO A 727 1.58 -17.63 -2.93
C PRO A 727 2.94 -17.16 -3.48
N PRO A 728 3.96 -16.95 -2.63
CA PRO A 728 5.31 -16.67 -3.08
C PRO A 728 5.85 -17.80 -3.99
N GLY A 729 6.42 -17.44 -5.14
CA GLY A 729 6.85 -18.42 -6.13
C GLY A 729 7.14 -17.80 -7.49
N ALA A 730 7.67 -18.63 -8.40
CA ALA A 730 7.82 -18.30 -9.81
C ALA A 730 6.61 -18.80 -10.58
N TYR A 731 6.03 -17.96 -11.42
CA TYR A 731 4.86 -18.30 -12.21
C TYR A 731 5.08 -18.00 -13.69
N ARG A 732 4.45 -18.83 -14.52
CA ARG A 732 4.32 -18.62 -15.95
C ARG A 732 2.84 -18.65 -16.30
N LEU A 733 2.32 -17.48 -16.66
CA LEU A 733 0.97 -17.32 -17.16
C LEU A 733 0.96 -17.45 -18.67
N GLU A 734 0.10 -18.30 -19.18
CA GLU A 734 -0.14 -18.44 -20.61
C GLU A 734 -1.52 -17.88 -20.96
N VAL A 735 -1.60 -17.18 -22.08
CA VAL A 735 -2.82 -16.54 -22.56
C VAL A 735 -3.03 -16.91 -24.02
N GLN A 736 -4.28 -17.23 -24.36
CA GLN A 736 -4.72 -17.36 -25.74
C GLN A 736 -6.06 -16.68 -25.93
N ALA A 737 -6.31 -16.22 -27.15
CA ALA A 737 -7.58 -15.68 -27.54
C ALA A 737 -8.09 -16.38 -28.79
N ARG A 738 -9.41 -16.43 -28.93
CA ARG A 738 -10.11 -16.99 -30.07
C ARG A 738 -10.98 -15.90 -30.70
N SER A 739 -10.82 -15.69 -32.00
CA SER A 739 -11.64 -14.75 -32.76
C SER A 739 -13.08 -15.25 -32.94
N ALA A 740 -13.96 -14.40 -33.47
CA ALA A 740 -15.32 -14.76 -33.85
C ALA A 740 -15.39 -15.95 -34.84
N ASP A 741 -14.36 -16.12 -35.68
CA ASP A 741 -14.22 -17.26 -36.61
C ASP A 741 -13.64 -18.53 -35.97
N HIS A 742 -13.59 -18.59 -34.64
CA HIS A 742 -13.04 -19.71 -33.88
C HIS A 742 -11.56 -20.00 -34.12
N VAL A 743 -10.80 -19.00 -34.61
CA VAL A 743 -9.36 -19.13 -34.80
C VAL A 743 -8.63 -18.74 -33.52
N TRP A 744 -7.88 -19.69 -32.94
CA TRP A 744 -7.01 -19.44 -31.79
C TRP A 744 -5.73 -18.69 -32.18
N SER A 745 -5.37 -17.71 -31.36
CA SER A 745 -4.09 -17.00 -31.41
C SER A 745 -2.92 -17.92 -31.02
N ARG A 746 -1.69 -17.45 -31.26
CA ARG A 746 -0.52 -18.03 -30.60
C ARG A 746 -0.63 -17.85 -29.08
N VAL A 747 0.00 -18.75 -28.33
CA VAL A 747 0.11 -18.63 -26.87
C VAL A 747 1.07 -17.49 -26.56
N GLU A 748 0.59 -16.48 -25.85
CA GLU A 748 1.44 -15.45 -25.25
C GLU A 748 1.74 -15.85 -23.80
N ALA A 749 3.00 -15.74 -23.39
CA ALA A 749 3.44 -16.14 -22.05
C ALA A 749 4.02 -14.95 -21.29
N LEU A 750 3.63 -14.82 -20.03
CA LEU A 750 4.15 -13.83 -19.08
C LEU A 750 4.75 -14.55 -17.87
N GLU A 751 6.05 -14.34 -17.65
CA GLU A 751 6.76 -14.89 -16.50
C GLU A 751 6.90 -13.82 -15.42
N PHE A 752 6.59 -14.18 -14.17
CA PHE A 752 6.69 -13.27 -13.03
C PHE A 752 6.99 -13.99 -11.72
N HIS A 753 7.53 -13.25 -10.76
CA HIS A 753 7.85 -13.76 -9.43
C HIS A 753 7.06 -13.04 -8.34
N VAL A 754 6.44 -13.80 -7.46
CA VAL A 754 5.81 -13.28 -6.23
C VAL A 754 6.82 -13.41 -5.09
N LEU A 755 7.24 -12.27 -4.55
CA LEU A 755 8.25 -12.21 -3.49
C LEU A 755 7.68 -12.73 -2.16
N PRO A 756 8.48 -13.44 -1.34
CA PRO A 756 8.06 -13.83 -0.01
C PRO A 756 8.02 -12.63 0.94
N PRO A 757 7.27 -12.73 2.05
CA PRO A 757 7.31 -11.73 3.10
C PRO A 757 8.73 -11.43 3.57
N TRP A 758 8.99 -10.18 3.97
CA TRP A 758 10.32 -9.74 4.37
C TRP A 758 10.93 -10.63 5.47
N TRP A 759 10.13 -11.17 6.40
CA TRP A 759 10.59 -12.05 7.48
C TRP A 759 10.97 -13.48 7.03
N ARG A 760 10.52 -13.92 5.85
CA ARG A 760 10.97 -15.17 5.19
C ARG A 760 12.10 -14.93 4.19
N SER A 761 12.40 -13.68 3.87
CA SER A 761 13.57 -13.35 3.06
C SER A 761 14.86 -13.72 3.80
N LEU A 762 15.96 -13.90 3.07
CA LEU A 762 17.26 -14.22 3.66
C LEU A 762 17.70 -13.14 4.67
N SER A 763 17.51 -11.86 4.35
CA SER A 763 17.83 -10.75 5.25
C SER A 763 16.92 -10.72 6.47
N GLY A 764 15.62 -10.99 6.32
CA GLY A 764 14.69 -11.11 7.45
C GLY A 764 15.02 -12.26 8.38
N LEU A 765 15.39 -13.42 7.83
CA LEU A 765 15.89 -14.56 8.61
C LEU A 765 17.19 -14.20 9.34
N LEU A 766 18.12 -13.48 8.71
CA LEU A 766 19.34 -13.01 9.34
C LEU A 766 19.06 -12.01 10.48
N VAL A 767 18.09 -11.11 10.29
CA VAL A 767 17.68 -10.16 11.34
C VAL A 767 16.98 -10.89 12.48
N LEU A 768 16.05 -11.80 12.20
CA LEU A 768 15.35 -12.58 13.22
C LEU A 768 16.30 -13.50 13.99
N THR A 769 17.25 -14.15 13.29
CA THR A 769 18.31 -14.94 13.95
C THR A 769 19.24 -14.06 14.77
N SER A 770 19.59 -12.87 14.30
CA SER A 770 20.37 -11.89 15.08
C SER A 770 19.61 -11.38 16.29
N ILE A 771 18.31 -11.09 16.18
CA ILE A 771 17.45 -10.71 17.30
C ILE A 771 17.32 -11.87 18.27
N ALA A 772 17.13 -13.11 17.81
CA ALA A 772 17.12 -14.28 18.67
C ALA A 772 18.45 -14.48 19.38
N LEU A 773 19.58 -14.26 18.69
CA LEU A 773 20.92 -14.26 19.28
C LEU A 773 21.11 -13.13 20.30
N LEU A 774 20.61 -11.94 20.01
CA LEU A 774 20.65 -10.80 20.94
C LEU A 774 19.73 -11.02 22.13
N LEU A 775 18.54 -11.61 21.95
CA LEU A 775 17.61 -11.94 23.03
C LEU A 775 18.12 -13.11 23.87
N THR A 776 18.74 -14.11 23.26
CA THR A 776 19.38 -15.20 24.01
C THR A 776 20.65 -14.73 24.70
N SER A 777 21.44 -13.85 24.08
CA SER A 777 22.60 -13.20 24.70
C SER A 777 22.17 -12.23 25.80
N TRP A 778 21.10 -11.48 25.61
CA TRP A 778 20.49 -10.61 26.62
C TRP A 778 19.88 -11.45 27.73
N PHE A 779 19.17 -12.53 27.45
CA PHE A 779 18.67 -13.44 28.47
C PHE A 779 19.82 -14.12 29.21
N ALA A 780 20.86 -14.57 28.53
CA ALA A 780 22.08 -15.10 29.13
C ALA A 780 22.80 -14.02 29.95
N TRP A 781 22.79 -12.76 29.52
CA TRP A 781 23.33 -11.62 30.25
C TRP A 781 22.47 -11.26 31.45
N LEU A 782 21.14 -11.28 31.36
CA LEU A 782 20.20 -11.08 32.47
C LEU A 782 20.28 -12.23 33.46
N TYR A 783 20.46 -13.46 32.96
CA TYR A 783 20.68 -14.65 33.77
C TYR A 783 22.03 -14.57 34.46
N ARG A 784 23.12 -14.25 33.74
CA ARG A 784 24.44 -13.96 34.33
C ARG A 784 24.39 -12.78 35.28
N ARG A 785 23.62 -11.73 35.00
CA ARG A 785 23.45 -10.55 35.87
C ARG A 785 22.60 -10.88 37.08
N ARG A 786 21.61 -11.76 36.97
CA ARG A 786 20.85 -12.30 38.09
C ARG A 786 21.71 -13.24 38.93
N LEU A 787 22.55 -14.04 38.30
CA LEU A 787 23.52 -14.92 38.97
C LEU A 787 24.61 -14.08 39.66
N GLN A 788 25.15 -13.06 38.99
CA GLN A 788 26.08 -12.09 39.56
C GLN A 788 25.41 -11.25 40.65
N ARG A 789 24.13 -10.86 40.53
CA ARG A 789 23.39 -10.22 41.62
C ARG A 789 23.17 -11.18 42.77
N LYS A 790 22.92 -12.47 42.53
CA LYS A 790 22.78 -13.48 43.59
C LYS A 790 24.14 -13.77 44.26
N HIS A 791 25.22 -13.86 43.49
CA HIS A 791 26.59 -14.03 44.00
C HIS A 791 27.10 -12.75 44.67
N ALA A 792 26.79 -11.56 44.15
CA ALA A 792 27.12 -10.28 44.76
C ALA A 792 26.24 -10.01 45.98
N TYR A 793 24.99 -10.47 46.00
CA TYR A 793 24.12 -10.44 47.18
C TYR A 793 24.58 -11.45 48.23
N GLN A 794 25.03 -12.65 47.84
CA GLN A 794 25.66 -13.60 48.77
C GLN A 794 27.03 -13.10 49.26
N LEU A 795 27.84 -12.49 48.40
CA LEU A 795 29.12 -11.89 48.77
C LEU A 795 28.90 -10.60 49.58
N ALA A 796 27.85 -9.82 49.30
CA ALA A 796 27.47 -8.65 50.08
C ALA A 796 26.88 -9.07 51.42
N LEU A 797 26.05 -10.12 51.49
CA LEU A 797 25.58 -10.71 52.74
C LEU A 797 26.75 -11.29 53.53
N HIS A 798 27.71 -11.95 52.90
CA HIS A 798 28.88 -12.48 53.61
C HIS A 798 29.86 -11.37 54.01
N LYS A 799 30.01 -10.32 53.20
CA LYS A 799 30.75 -9.09 53.56
C LYS A 799 30.01 -8.25 54.59
N GLN A 800 28.68 -8.27 54.62
CA GLN A 800 27.84 -7.56 55.56
C GLN A 800 27.78 -8.33 56.86
N GLU A 801 27.71 -9.66 56.88
CA GLU A 801 27.93 -10.49 58.06
C GLU A 801 29.36 -10.29 58.57
N LEU A 802 30.39 -10.29 57.71
CA LEU A 802 31.76 -9.99 58.15
C LEU A 802 31.95 -8.54 58.59
N ALA A 803 31.26 -7.57 57.99
CA ALA A 803 31.34 -6.15 58.36
C ALA A 803 30.47 -5.82 59.58
N GLU A 804 29.34 -6.49 59.79
CA GLU A 804 28.49 -6.40 60.98
C GLU A 804 29.14 -7.17 62.11
N GLN A 805 29.76 -8.33 61.88
CA GLN A 805 30.62 -8.99 62.86
C GLN A 805 31.84 -8.15 63.17
N ALA A 806 32.50 -7.53 62.20
CA ALA A 806 33.62 -6.62 62.44
C ALA A 806 33.19 -5.30 63.09
N SER A 807 32.00 -4.77 62.80
CA SER A 807 31.47 -3.53 63.38
C SER A 807 30.91 -3.75 64.79
N ALA A 808 30.21 -4.87 65.03
CA ALA A 808 29.76 -5.30 66.34
C ALA A 808 30.95 -5.74 67.22
N ALA A 809 31.98 -6.37 66.64
CA ALA A 809 33.24 -6.63 67.34
C ALA A 809 34.00 -5.32 67.61
N LYS A 810 34.03 -4.35 66.70
CA LYS A 810 34.68 -3.04 66.90
C LYS A 810 33.96 -2.19 67.96
N THR A 811 32.63 -2.25 68.00
CA THR A 811 31.81 -1.54 69.00
C THR A 811 31.90 -2.19 70.38
N ARG A 812 31.88 -3.54 70.46
CA ARG A 812 32.14 -4.27 71.71
C ARG A 812 33.60 -4.12 72.17
N PHE A 813 34.57 -4.09 71.26
CA PHE A 813 35.98 -3.85 71.58
C PHE A 813 36.19 -2.47 72.18
N LEU A 814 35.58 -1.41 71.65
CA LEU A 814 35.71 -0.05 72.20
C LEU A 814 35.01 0.13 73.56
N ALA A 815 33.89 -0.57 73.80
CA ALA A 815 33.24 -0.59 75.11
C ALA A 815 34.07 -1.38 76.15
N ASN A 816 34.60 -2.54 75.77
CA ASN A 816 35.47 -3.36 76.62
C ASN A 816 36.81 -2.66 76.90
N LEU A 817 37.40 -1.95 75.93
CA LEU A 817 38.64 -1.19 76.10
C LEU A 817 38.52 -0.12 77.19
N GLY A 818 37.38 0.57 77.26
CA GLY A 818 37.11 1.56 78.30
C GLY A 818 37.08 0.95 79.71
N HIS A 819 36.61 -0.29 79.83
CA HIS A 819 36.55 -1.04 81.08
C HIS A 819 37.92 -1.63 81.45
N GLU A 820 38.64 -2.24 80.50
CA GLU A 820 39.97 -2.82 80.68
C GLU A 820 41.06 -1.78 81.01
N ILE A 821 40.92 -0.52 80.58
CA ILE A 821 41.84 0.56 80.95
C ILE A 821 41.50 1.12 82.34
N ARG A 822 40.22 1.18 82.73
CA ARG A 822 39.81 1.88 83.96
C ARG A 822 40.18 1.12 85.24
N THR A 823 40.11 -0.21 85.22
CA THR A 823 40.45 -1.06 86.38
C THR A 823 41.93 -0.96 86.79
N PRO A 824 42.94 -1.15 85.92
CA PRO A 824 44.33 -0.97 86.30
C PRO A 824 44.68 0.48 86.68
N MET A 825 43.96 1.47 86.15
CA MET A 825 44.14 2.88 86.53
C MET A 825 43.79 3.18 87.99
N THR A 826 42.89 2.39 88.61
CA THR A 826 42.63 2.44 90.06
C THR A 826 43.89 2.07 90.84
N GLY A 827 44.57 1.01 90.41
CA GLY A 827 45.83 0.57 90.98
C GLY A 827 46.92 1.63 90.84
N VAL A 828 47.11 2.19 89.64
CA VAL A 828 48.16 3.19 89.38
C VAL A 828 47.90 4.49 90.16
N LEU A 829 46.68 5.04 90.10
CA LEU A 829 46.35 6.28 90.79
C LEU A 829 46.33 6.09 92.31
N GLY A 830 45.71 5.02 92.81
CA GLY A 830 45.63 4.72 94.24
C GLY A 830 47.01 4.41 94.86
N MET A 831 47.86 3.62 94.21
CA MET A 831 49.24 3.38 94.68
C MET A 831 50.09 4.64 94.62
N SER A 832 49.91 5.50 93.60
CA SER A 832 50.59 6.79 93.54
C SER A 832 50.16 7.72 94.69
N GLU A 833 48.89 7.66 95.11
CA GLU A 833 48.37 8.39 96.27
C GLU A 833 48.98 7.87 97.58
N LEU A 834 48.99 6.54 97.77
CA LEU A 834 49.60 5.89 98.95
C LEU A 834 51.11 6.18 99.03
N LEU A 835 51.83 6.16 97.91
CA LEU A 835 53.25 6.52 97.84
C LEU A 835 53.46 8.00 98.21
N LEU A 836 52.64 8.93 97.69
CA LEU A 836 52.73 10.36 98.04
C LEU A 836 52.44 10.64 99.53
N ALA A 837 51.64 9.80 100.18
CA ALA A 837 51.37 9.85 101.61
C ALA A 837 52.55 9.30 102.46
N SER A 838 53.48 8.56 101.86
CA SER A 838 54.71 8.09 102.51
C SER A 838 55.86 9.13 102.39
N PRO A 839 56.89 9.08 103.26
CA PRO A 839 58.01 10.03 103.20
C PRO A 839 58.93 9.74 102.00
N LEU A 840 58.59 10.32 100.84
CA LEU A 840 59.39 10.27 99.61
C LEU A 840 60.35 11.47 99.49
N ASP A 841 61.50 11.27 98.84
CA ASP A 841 62.40 12.36 98.49
C ASP A 841 61.79 13.29 97.40
N PRO A 842 62.32 14.50 97.18
CA PRO A 842 61.73 15.46 96.25
C PRO A 842 61.64 14.97 94.79
N GLN A 843 62.59 14.15 94.36
CA GLN A 843 62.64 13.63 92.99
C GLN A 843 61.62 12.51 92.80
N GLN A 844 61.52 11.60 93.78
CA GLN A 844 60.51 10.55 93.84
C GLN A 844 59.09 11.13 93.94
N ARG A 845 58.91 12.20 94.73
CA ARG A 845 57.64 12.93 94.82
C ARG A 845 57.24 13.53 93.46
N GLY A 846 58.20 14.14 92.76
CA GLY A 846 57.98 14.69 91.41
C GLY A 846 57.58 13.63 90.39
N TYR A 847 58.24 12.47 90.39
CA TYR A 847 57.87 11.35 89.52
C TYR A 847 56.46 10.83 89.82
N THR A 848 56.13 10.68 91.10
CA THR A 848 54.83 10.15 91.52
C THR A 848 53.68 11.13 91.18
N GLN A 849 53.89 12.44 91.34
CA GLN A 849 52.93 13.46 90.91
C GLN A 849 52.74 13.48 89.38
N SER A 850 53.82 13.28 88.62
CA SER A 850 53.75 13.23 87.16
C SER A 850 52.96 12.01 86.67
N ILE A 851 53.14 10.85 87.32
CA ILE A 851 52.37 9.64 87.05
C ILE A 851 50.88 9.89 87.29
N ARG A 852 50.52 10.57 88.40
CA ARG A 852 49.13 10.88 88.72
C ARG A 852 48.49 11.79 87.66
N HIS A 853 49.14 12.89 87.30
CA HIS A 853 48.63 13.82 86.28
C HIS A 853 48.52 13.18 84.89
N ALA A 854 49.49 12.35 84.50
CA ALA A 854 49.41 11.61 83.25
C ALA A 854 48.21 10.64 83.25
N GLY A 855 47.93 9.99 84.38
CA GLY A 855 46.77 9.12 84.55
C GLY A 855 45.42 9.85 84.44
N GLU A 856 45.28 11.01 85.09
CA GLU A 856 44.07 11.85 85.01
C GLU A 856 43.82 12.35 83.58
N HIS A 857 44.88 12.80 82.89
CA HIS A 857 44.77 13.27 81.50
C HIS A 857 44.33 12.15 80.55
N LEU A 858 44.81 10.92 80.76
CA LEU A 858 44.45 9.75 79.95
C LEU A 858 42.97 9.40 80.10
N LEU A 859 42.42 9.52 81.32
CA LEU A 859 40.99 9.33 81.58
C LEU A 859 40.11 10.36 80.86
N HIS A 860 40.51 11.63 80.85
CA HIS A 860 39.81 12.68 80.10
C HIS A 860 39.77 12.36 78.60
N LEU A 861 40.89 11.92 78.01
CA LEU A 861 40.96 11.56 76.59
C LEU A 861 40.08 10.36 76.23
N VAL A 862 40.00 9.37 77.12
CA VAL A 862 39.13 8.20 76.93
C VAL A 862 37.65 8.62 76.97
N ASN A 863 37.26 9.52 77.88
CA ASN A 863 35.88 10.02 77.94
C ASN A 863 35.50 10.83 76.70
N ASP A 864 36.37 11.72 76.20
CA ASP A 864 36.13 12.46 74.95
C ASP A 864 35.94 11.52 73.75
N ALA A 865 36.71 10.42 73.68
CA ALA A 865 36.58 9.42 72.63
C ALA A 865 35.26 8.63 72.73
N LEU A 866 34.78 8.36 73.96
CA LEU A 866 33.50 7.71 74.20
C LEU A 866 32.31 8.61 73.83
N ASP A 867 32.36 9.90 74.13
CA ASP A 867 31.34 10.88 73.72
C ASP A 867 31.27 11.00 72.19
N LEU A 868 32.41 11.03 71.51
CA LEU A 868 32.47 11.02 70.04
C LEU A 868 31.87 9.73 69.45
N ALA A 869 32.19 8.57 70.03
CA ALA A 869 31.64 7.29 69.58
C ALA A 869 30.11 7.23 69.76
N ARG A 870 29.58 7.81 70.84
CA ARG A 870 28.12 7.92 71.07
C ARG A 870 27.44 8.81 70.02
N ILE A 871 28.05 9.95 69.68
CA ILE A 871 27.57 10.85 68.61
C ILE A 871 27.55 10.14 67.25
N GLU A 872 28.65 9.49 66.85
CA GLU A 872 28.73 8.75 65.56
C GLU A 872 27.72 7.59 65.47
N SER A 873 27.45 6.93 66.60
CA SER A 873 26.48 5.84 66.67
C SER A 873 25.01 6.32 66.68
N GLY A 874 24.76 7.64 66.71
CA GLY A 874 23.41 8.21 66.75
C GLY A 874 22.68 8.02 68.08
N ARG A 875 23.38 7.65 69.16
CA ARG A 875 22.82 7.37 70.49
C ARG A 875 22.98 8.54 71.48
N LEU A 876 23.33 9.74 71.00
CA LEU A 876 23.36 10.93 71.83
C LEU A 876 21.94 11.49 71.97
N GLU A 877 21.37 11.42 73.18
CA GLU A 877 20.09 12.05 73.51
C GLU A 877 20.32 13.47 74.06
N LEU A 878 19.75 14.49 73.41
CA LEU A 878 19.83 15.89 73.87
C LEU A 878 18.68 16.17 74.85
N GLN A 879 19.01 16.73 76.02
CA GLN A 879 18.00 17.07 77.02
C GLN A 879 17.46 18.48 76.77
N SER A 880 16.27 18.60 76.18
CA SER A 880 15.66 19.90 75.90
C SER A 880 14.85 20.41 77.10
N ARG A 881 15.36 21.41 77.84
CA ARG A 881 14.67 22.06 78.98
C ARG A 881 14.76 23.59 78.90
N PRO A 882 13.79 24.35 79.45
CA PRO A 882 13.92 25.81 79.59
C PRO A 882 15.07 26.14 80.57
N PHE A 883 15.94 27.08 80.22
CA PHE A 883 16.99 27.58 81.11
C PHE A 883 17.21 29.10 80.95
N ALA A 884 17.58 29.75 82.06
CA ALA A 884 17.86 31.18 82.09
C ALA A 884 19.24 31.50 81.49
N LEU A 885 19.27 32.27 80.40
CA LEU A 885 20.50 32.60 79.68
C LEU A 885 21.47 33.45 80.50
N ASN A 886 20.94 34.42 81.25
CA ASN A 886 21.78 35.31 82.06
C ASN A 886 22.54 34.54 83.17
N GLY A 887 21.92 33.52 83.78
CA GLY A 887 22.58 32.70 84.79
C GLY A 887 23.75 31.88 84.22
N LEU A 888 23.53 31.24 83.06
CA LEU A 888 24.58 30.49 82.38
C LEU A 888 25.77 31.39 81.97
N LEU A 889 25.50 32.61 81.51
CA LEU A 889 26.54 33.58 81.14
C LEU A 889 27.31 34.12 82.35
N GLN A 890 26.64 34.30 83.50
CA GLN A 890 27.30 34.69 84.75
C GLN A 890 28.21 33.58 85.29
N ASP A 891 27.76 32.32 85.26
CA ASP A 891 28.59 31.18 85.69
C ASP A 891 29.85 31.07 84.84
N LEU A 892 29.72 31.23 83.52
CA LEU A 892 30.86 31.20 82.60
C LEU A 892 31.82 32.37 82.86
N ALA A 893 31.29 33.57 83.14
CA ALA A 893 32.11 34.72 83.50
C ALA A 893 32.83 34.53 84.85
N ALA A 894 32.19 33.92 85.85
CA ALA A 894 32.78 33.62 87.15
C ALA A 894 33.90 32.58 87.05
N LEU A 895 33.78 31.61 86.14
CA LEU A 895 34.80 30.60 85.87
C LEU A 895 35.97 31.15 85.04
N MET A 896 35.69 31.86 83.95
CA MET A 896 36.72 32.28 82.99
C MET A 896 37.40 33.60 83.38
N GLY A 897 36.72 34.46 84.14
CA GLY A 897 37.27 35.73 84.63
C GLY A 897 38.58 35.55 85.42
N PRO A 898 38.63 34.69 86.45
CA PRO A 898 39.84 34.44 87.23
C PRO A 898 40.97 33.81 86.41
N LEU A 899 40.67 32.86 85.51
CA LEU A 899 41.66 32.21 84.64
C LEU A 899 42.29 33.19 83.65
N ALA A 900 41.47 34.07 83.07
CA ALA A 900 41.95 35.16 82.23
C ALA A 900 42.80 36.16 83.05
N ALA A 901 42.36 36.53 84.25
CA ALA A 901 43.09 37.43 85.14
C ALA A 901 44.44 36.86 85.61
N GLN A 902 44.54 35.56 85.88
CA GLN A 902 45.80 34.87 86.22
C GLN A 902 46.85 34.98 85.11
N LYS A 903 46.41 35.03 83.85
CA LYS A 903 47.26 35.27 82.68
C LYS A 903 47.44 36.75 82.33
N GLY A 904 46.85 37.67 83.10
CA GLY A 904 46.90 39.11 82.84
C GLY A 904 46.03 39.60 81.67
N LEU A 905 44.99 38.86 81.29
CA LEU A 905 44.05 39.19 80.22
C LEU A 905 42.80 39.89 80.76
N ARG A 906 42.21 40.82 79.98
CA ARG A 906 40.92 41.43 80.31
C ARG A 906 39.79 40.57 79.75
N PHE A 907 38.88 40.09 80.61
CA PHE A 907 37.66 39.41 80.18
C PHE A 907 36.49 40.40 80.13
N VAL A 908 35.75 40.43 79.02
CA VAL A 908 34.59 41.32 78.82
C VAL A 908 33.37 40.47 78.41
N LEU A 909 32.30 40.56 79.18
CA LEU A 909 31.00 40.00 78.80
C LEU A 909 30.12 41.13 78.26
N ASP A 910 29.85 41.12 76.95
CA ASP A 910 28.96 42.05 76.27
C ASP A 910 27.60 41.36 76.02
N ASN A 911 26.70 41.50 77.00
CA ASN A 911 25.38 40.88 76.95
C ASN A 911 24.34 41.87 76.39
N GLN A 912 23.90 41.66 75.15
CA GLN A 912 22.90 42.48 74.46
C GLN A 912 21.49 41.85 74.48
N LEU A 913 21.26 40.84 75.33
CA LEU A 913 19.96 40.20 75.47
C LEU A 913 19.00 41.03 76.33
N PRO A 914 17.68 41.01 76.04
CA PRO A 914 16.67 41.53 76.96
C PRO A 914 16.73 40.83 78.33
N ALA A 915 16.54 41.57 79.42
CA ALA A 915 16.47 40.96 80.76
C ALA A 915 15.30 39.96 80.85
N GLY A 916 15.52 38.81 81.50
CA GLY A 916 14.50 37.78 81.73
C GLY A 916 14.30 36.75 80.61
N LEU A 917 15.14 36.73 79.58
CA LEU A 917 15.02 35.80 78.45
C LEU A 917 15.38 34.35 78.85
N GLN A 918 14.50 33.39 78.53
CA GLN A 918 14.79 31.95 78.63
C GLN A 918 14.94 31.32 77.24
N ALA A 919 15.87 30.36 77.14
CA ALA A 919 16.01 29.49 75.98
C ALA A 919 15.60 28.06 76.34
N THR A 920 14.93 27.37 75.40
CA THR A 920 14.65 25.94 75.55
C THR A 920 15.69 25.12 74.80
N GLY A 921 16.46 24.30 75.51
CA GLY A 921 17.51 23.44 74.94
C GLY A 921 18.36 22.74 76.02
N ASP A 922 19.50 22.18 75.63
CA ASP A 922 20.40 21.48 76.55
C ASP A 922 21.47 22.44 77.12
N ALA A 923 21.23 22.95 78.33
CA ALA A 923 22.10 23.92 78.99
C ALA A 923 23.53 23.39 79.22
N MET A 924 23.70 22.09 79.48
CA MET A 924 25.02 21.49 79.72
C MET A 924 25.84 21.41 78.44
N ARG A 925 25.20 21.07 77.32
CA ARG A 925 25.88 21.04 76.01
C ARG A 925 26.20 22.44 75.49
N VAL A 926 25.31 23.42 75.72
CA VAL A 926 25.61 24.84 75.44
C VAL A 926 26.80 25.31 76.29
N ARG A 927 26.83 25.02 77.60
CA ARG A 927 27.96 25.34 78.48
C ARG A 927 29.25 24.68 77.99
N GLN A 928 29.21 23.41 77.58
CA GLN A 928 30.37 22.68 77.06
C GLN A 928 30.95 23.34 75.80
N ILE A 929 30.10 23.75 74.86
CA ILE A 929 30.54 24.45 73.64
C ILE A 929 31.25 25.75 74.02
N LEU A 930 30.61 26.58 74.85
CA LEU A 930 31.16 27.89 75.22
C LEU A 930 32.43 27.77 76.06
N LEU A 931 32.50 26.83 77.00
CA LEU A 931 33.68 26.61 77.85
C LEU A 931 34.88 26.11 77.02
N ASN A 932 34.66 25.25 76.03
CA ASN A 932 35.72 24.82 75.12
C ASN A 932 36.25 25.97 74.25
N LEU A 933 35.36 26.85 73.76
CA LEU A 933 35.77 28.00 72.96
C LEU A 933 36.49 29.06 73.81
N LEU A 934 35.96 29.38 75.00
CA LEU A 934 36.55 30.35 75.93
C LEU A 934 37.88 29.86 76.52
N SER A 935 37.98 28.57 76.89
CA SER A 935 39.23 27.99 77.36
C SER A 935 40.31 28.06 76.28
N ASN A 936 39.97 27.80 75.01
CA ASN A 936 40.89 27.99 73.90
C ASN A 936 41.30 29.47 73.73
N ALA A 937 40.37 30.41 73.83
CA ALA A 937 40.68 31.84 73.80
C ALA A 937 41.68 32.24 74.91
N VAL A 938 41.48 31.79 76.16
CA VAL A 938 42.39 32.04 77.30
C VAL A 938 43.73 31.32 77.14
N LYS A 939 43.72 30.13 76.54
CA LYS A 939 44.91 29.31 76.32
C LYS A 939 45.86 29.96 75.33
N PHE A 940 45.36 30.45 74.20
CA PHE A 940 46.19 30.96 73.09
C PHE A 940 46.41 32.47 73.10
N THR A 941 45.59 33.23 73.84
CA THR A 941 45.85 34.67 74.05
C THR A 941 46.86 34.84 75.18
N SER A 942 47.95 35.56 74.89
CA SER A 942 49.01 35.82 75.89
C SER A 942 48.90 37.21 76.53
N ARG A 943 48.38 38.20 75.81
CA ARG A 943 48.12 39.57 76.27
C ARG A 943 46.91 40.13 75.51
N GLY A 944 46.08 40.94 76.17
CA GLY A 944 44.94 41.61 75.53
C GLY A 944 43.59 41.24 76.13
N THR A 945 42.54 41.23 75.30
CA THR A 945 41.14 41.12 75.76
C THR A 945 40.47 39.90 75.13
N ILE A 946 39.65 39.22 75.93
CA ILE A 946 38.73 38.18 75.48
C ILE A 946 37.31 38.67 75.74
N THR A 947 36.51 38.76 74.68
CA THR A 947 35.14 39.24 74.72
C THR A 947 34.18 38.10 74.39
N LEU A 948 33.19 37.87 75.24
CA LEU A 948 32.01 37.07 74.93
C LEU A 948 30.85 38.03 74.66
N LEU A 949 30.43 38.13 73.39
CA LEU A 949 29.28 38.91 72.98
C LEU A 949 28.08 37.99 72.73
N VAL A 950 26.92 38.39 73.24
CA VAL A 950 25.68 37.60 73.11
C VAL A 950 24.54 38.49 72.65
N ARG A 951 23.86 38.09 71.56
CA ARG A 951 22.72 38.82 70.98
C ARG A 951 21.66 37.87 70.40
N CYS A 952 20.45 38.38 70.21
CA CYS A 952 19.42 37.72 69.41
C CYS A 952 19.69 37.97 67.91
N GLU A 953 19.52 36.96 67.05
CA GLU A 953 19.58 37.12 65.58
C GLU A 953 18.25 37.75 65.07
N ASP A 954 18.21 38.36 63.87
CA ASP A 954 17.03 39.07 63.33
C ASP A 954 15.82 38.12 63.18
N GLY A 955 14.99 38.05 64.22
CA GLY A 955 13.80 37.19 64.37
C GLY A 955 13.81 36.43 65.71
N PRO A 956 12.66 36.19 66.38
CA PRO A 956 12.62 35.72 67.78
C PRO A 956 12.93 34.20 67.98
N ARG A 957 13.84 33.61 67.20
CA ARG A 957 14.10 32.15 67.24
C ARG A 957 15.59 31.74 67.15
N GLY A 958 16.54 32.65 67.33
CA GLY A 958 17.96 32.32 67.28
C GLY A 958 18.82 33.12 68.26
N LEU A 959 19.68 32.41 68.99
CA LEU A 959 20.73 32.98 69.82
C LEU A 959 22.06 32.95 69.08
N HIS A 960 22.76 34.07 69.14
CA HIS A 960 24.08 34.22 68.54
C HIS A 960 25.09 34.55 69.64
N PHE A 961 26.03 33.62 69.85
CA PHE A 961 27.18 33.80 70.74
C PHE A 961 28.42 34.07 69.90
N GLU A 962 29.20 35.06 70.30
CA GLU A 962 30.44 35.44 69.66
C GLU A 962 31.56 35.44 70.70
N VAL A 963 32.55 34.56 70.53
CA VAL A 963 33.76 34.54 71.36
C VAL A 963 34.88 35.15 70.54
N HIS A 964 35.35 36.32 70.96
CA HIS A 964 36.40 37.08 70.30
C HIS A 964 37.62 37.20 71.21
N ASP A 965 38.80 36.84 70.72
CA ASP A 965 40.08 37.06 71.40
C ASP A 965 41.02 37.91 70.56
N THR A 966 41.90 38.67 71.22
CA THR A 966 42.97 39.45 70.55
C THR A 966 44.30 38.68 70.46
N GLY A 967 44.24 37.35 70.41
CA GLY A 967 45.39 36.46 70.33
C GLY A 967 46.05 36.44 68.94
N PRO A 968 46.90 35.42 68.66
CA PRO A 968 47.71 35.39 67.43
C PRO A 968 46.91 35.18 66.13
N GLY A 969 45.62 34.86 66.21
CA GLY A 969 44.79 34.49 65.06
C GLY A 969 45.16 33.15 64.42
N ILE A 970 44.31 32.66 63.53
CA ILE A 970 44.40 31.32 62.90
C ILE A 970 44.55 31.49 61.37
N SER A 971 45.48 30.77 60.74
CA SER A 971 45.69 30.85 59.29
C SER A 971 44.52 30.28 58.47
N GLN A 972 44.38 30.67 57.20
CA GLN A 972 43.28 30.21 56.35
C GLN A 972 43.31 28.69 56.11
N GLU A 973 44.50 28.08 56.05
CA GLU A 973 44.67 26.63 55.93
C GLU A 973 44.28 25.90 57.23
N GLN A 974 44.62 26.49 58.38
CA GLN A 974 44.24 25.96 59.70
C GLN A 974 42.73 26.08 59.93
N GLN A 975 42.08 27.16 59.48
CA GLN A 975 40.61 27.33 59.58
C GLN A 975 39.84 26.23 58.82
N GLN A 976 40.34 25.76 57.67
CA GLN A 976 39.72 24.66 56.91
C GLN A 976 39.82 23.29 57.62
N ARG A 977 40.80 23.13 58.51
CA ARG A 977 41.10 21.89 59.23
C ARG A 977 40.62 21.90 60.68
N LEU A 978 40.28 23.07 61.21
CA LEU A 978 40.00 23.34 62.63
C LEU A 978 38.95 22.42 63.27
N PHE A 979 37.94 22.01 62.51
CA PHE A 979 36.85 21.16 62.98
C PHE A 979 36.99 19.69 62.58
N ARG A 980 38.13 19.28 62.01
CA ARG A 980 38.41 17.87 61.73
C ARG A 980 38.87 17.17 63.01
N ARG A 981 38.41 15.93 63.19
CA ARG A 981 38.64 15.14 64.41
C ARG A 981 40.14 14.82 64.51
N PHE A 982 40.69 14.94 65.72
CA PHE A 982 42.10 14.66 66.04
C PHE A 982 43.13 15.55 65.31
N GLU A 983 42.70 16.66 64.72
CA GLU A 983 43.57 17.53 63.95
C GLU A 983 43.88 18.79 64.77
N GLN A 984 45.17 18.98 65.10
CA GLN A 984 45.66 20.18 65.78
C GLN A 984 46.42 21.06 64.80
N ALA A 985 46.19 22.37 64.90
CA ALA A 985 46.59 23.34 63.89
C ALA A 985 48.11 23.44 63.64
N ASP A 986 48.98 22.93 64.52
CA ASP A 986 50.41 22.71 64.24
C ASP A 986 50.94 21.52 65.04
N GLY A 987 51.26 20.43 64.35
CA GLY A 987 51.70 19.15 64.95
C GLY A 987 52.93 19.27 65.85
N ALA A 988 52.96 18.41 66.89
CA ALA A 988 54.00 18.20 67.91
C ALA A 988 54.39 19.41 68.79
N ARG A 989 54.61 20.61 68.24
CA ARG A 989 55.12 21.76 69.01
C ARG A 989 54.06 22.41 69.90
N THR A 990 52.81 22.46 69.44
CA THR A 990 51.64 22.93 70.21
C THR A 990 51.12 21.86 71.17
N ALA A 991 51.21 20.58 70.77
CA ALA A 991 50.84 19.43 71.59
C ALA A 991 51.73 19.28 72.83
N ALA A 992 53.04 19.56 72.71
CA ALA A 992 53.98 19.49 73.83
C ALA A 992 53.88 20.67 74.80
N GLN A 993 53.48 21.86 74.33
CA GLN A 993 53.48 23.07 75.17
C GLN A 993 52.13 23.34 75.84
N TYR A 994 51.02 22.86 75.26
CA TYR A 994 49.69 23.12 75.80
C TYR A 994 48.71 21.93 75.73
N GLY A 995 49.13 20.72 75.33
CA GLY A 995 48.41 19.45 75.58
C GLY A 995 46.89 19.45 75.32
N GLY A 996 46.46 19.70 74.08
CA GLY A 996 45.07 19.49 73.67
C GLY A 996 44.85 18.08 73.09
N SER A 997 43.60 17.61 72.99
CA SER A 997 43.25 16.31 72.37
C SER A 997 42.96 16.40 70.87
N GLY A 998 42.78 17.61 70.33
CA GLY A 998 42.34 17.84 68.94
C GLY A 998 40.88 17.42 68.68
N LEU A 999 40.12 17.05 69.72
CA LEU A 999 38.72 16.64 69.61
C LEU A 999 37.74 17.76 69.96
N GLY A 1000 38.08 18.64 70.91
CA GLY A 1000 37.14 19.60 71.50
C GLY A 1000 36.40 20.49 70.50
N LEU A 1001 37.08 21.05 69.50
CA LEU A 1001 36.43 21.90 68.48
C LEU A 1001 35.55 21.08 67.52
N ALA A 1002 35.96 19.87 67.16
CA ALA A 1002 35.14 18.97 66.36
C ALA A 1002 33.86 18.57 67.12
N ILE A 1003 33.96 18.28 68.41
CA ILE A 1003 32.81 18.01 69.30
C ILE A 1003 31.89 19.24 69.35
N CYS A 1004 32.42 20.46 69.47
CA CYS A 1004 31.59 21.66 69.46
C CYS A 1004 30.75 21.77 68.16
N ARG A 1005 31.34 21.45 67.00
CA ARG A 1005 30.62 21.49 65.72
C ARG A 1005 29.52 20.42 65.64
N GLU A 1006 29.81 19.19 66.07
CA GLU A 1006 28.83 18.09 66.06
C GLU A 1006 27.69 18.38 67.05
N LEU A 1007 27.99 18.90 68.24
CA LEU A 1007 26.97 19.30 69.22
C LEU A 1007 26.11 20.46 68.71
N ALA A 1008 26.72 21.48 68.09
CA ALA A 1008 25.95 22.57 67.48
C ALA A 1008 25.05 22.06 66.35
N GLN A 1009 25.55 21.17 65.47
CA GLN A 1009 24.76 20.55 64.41
C GLN A 1009 23.63 19.66 64.95
N ALA A 1010 23.89 18.89 66.01
CA ALA A 1010 22.87 18.08 66.68
C ALA A 1010 21.75 18.97 67.28
N MET A 1011 22.09 20.18 67.74
CA MET A 1011 21.14 21.22 68.16
C MET A 1011 20.61 22.08 66.98
N GLN A 1012 20.83 21.66 65.73
CA GLN A 1012 20.43 22.36 64.49
C GLN A 1012 21.05 23.75 64.31
N GLY A 1013 22.07 24.09 65.07
CA GLY A 1013 22.85 25.31 64.96
C GLY A 1013 24.09 25.18 64.08
N ARG A 1014 24.84 26.28 63.98
CA ARG A 1014 26.07 26.40 63.19
C ARG A 1014 27.17 27.12 63.96
N ILE A 1015 28.41 26.69 63.76
CA ILE A 1015 29.61 27.39 64.22
C ILE A 1015 30.40 27.87 63.02
N ARG A 1016 30.79 29.15 63.03
CA ARG A 1016 31.68 29.79 62.05
C ARG A 1016 32.89 30.37 62.78
N VAL A 1017 33.99 30.48 62.07
CA VAL A 1017 35.22 31.11 62.57
C VAL A 1017 35.68 32.14 61.56
N GLU A 1018 35.98 33.33 62.05
CA GLU A 1018 36.63 34.41 61.31
C GLU A 1018 37.89 34.77 62.07
N SER A 1019 39.04 34.67 61.41
CA SER A 1019 40.31 35.02 62.04
C SER A 1019 41.34 35.45 61.02
N GLN A 1020 42.22 36.34 61.44
CA GLN A 1020 43.35 36.81 60.66
C GLN A 1020 44.59 36.79 61.55
N LEU A 1021 45.70 36.26 61.01
CA LEU A 1021 46.97 36.17 61.73
C LEU A 1021 47.40 37.55 62.25
N GLY A 1022 47.68 37.62 63.56
CA GLY A 1022 48.08 38.82 64.30
C GLY A 1022 46.94 39.67 64.87
N SER A 1023 45.69 39.43 64.48
CA SER A 1023 44.54 40.28 64.82
C SER A 1023 43.50 39.62 65.74
N GLY A 1024 43.71 38.38 66.14
CA GLY A 1024 42.77 37.63 66.99
C GLY A 1024 41.86 36.65 66.25
N THR A 1025 41.03 35.92 67.01
CA THR A 1025 40.08 34.92 66.50
C THR A 1025 38.67 35.24 66.98
N ARG A 1026 37.71 35.20 66.06
CA ARG A 1026 36.29 35.36 66.34
C ARG A 1026 35.55 34.08 65.99
N PHE A 1027 34.96 33.43 66.98
CA PHE A 1027 34.06 32.29 66.79
C PHE A 1027 32.62 32.74 66.92
N GLU A 1028 31.82 32.48 65.90
CA GLU A 1028 30.39 32.76 65.88
C GLU A 1028 29.60 31.47 65.98
N VAL A 1029 28.73 31.37 66.98
CA VAL A 1029 27.88 30.22 67.24
C VAL A 1029 26.42 30.69 67.18
N SER A 1030 25.71 30.31 66.11
CA SER A 1030 24.26 30.53 66.01
C SER A 1030 23.53 29.25 66.38
N LEU A 1031 22.71 29.28 67.43
CA LEU A 1031 21.86 28.17 67.86
C LEU A 1031 20.38 28.59 67.71
N PRO A 1032 19.55 27.85 66.94
CA PRO A 1032 18.13 28.13 66.80
C PRO A 1032 17.34 27.63 68.02
N LEU A 1033 17.65 28.17 69.19
CA LEU A 1033 16.95 27.86 70.42
C LEU A 1033 15.68 28.72 70.48
N PRO A 1034 14.49 28.11 70.70
CA PRO A 1034 13.26 28.87 70.92
C PRO A 1034 13.43 29.80 72.12
N LEU A 1035 13.23 31.10 71.88
CA LEU A 1035 13.34 32.14 72.88
C LEU A 1035 11.94 32.46 73.40
N GLN A 1036 11.79 32.41 74.72
CA GLN A 1036 10.55 32.76 75.39
C GLN A 1036 10.84 33.88 76.38
N GLN A 1037 10.16 35.02 76.20
CA GLN A 1037 9.98 36.01 77.26
C GLN A 1037 8.78 35.54 78.07
N ASP A 1038 9.01 34.80 79.14
CA ASP A 1038 7.93 34.55 80.08
C ASP A 1038 7.98 35.59 81.19
N GLY A 1039 6.86 36.31 81.31
CA GLY A 1039 6.45 36.80 82.60
C GLY A 1039 6.31 35.61 83.56
N ALA A 1040 6.87 35.78 84.74
CA ALA A 1040 6.62 35.00 85.95
C ALA A 1040 6.86 33.47 85.88
N SER A 1041 7.97 33.07 86.54
CA SER A 1041 8.05 32.01 87.58
C SER A 1041 7.75 30.55 87.16
N GLU A 1042 8.43 29.50 87.61
CA GLU A 1042 9.13 29.16 88.86
C GLU A 1042 10.26 28.17 88.50
N ASP A 1043 11.51 28.47 88.85
CA ASP A 1043 12.26 27.93 90.01
C ASP A 1043 12.82 26.53 89.75
N GLY A 1044 14.12 26.25 89.86
CA GLY A 1044 15.05 26.79 90.85
C GLY A 1044 15.12 25.81 92.02
N GLU A 1045 16.32 25.26 92.26
CA GLU A 1045 16.85 24.67 93.52
C GLU A 1045 17.73 23.44 93.19
N ALA A 1046 19.07 23.47 93.20
CA ALA A 1046 20.07 24.00 94.13
C ALA A 1046 20.41 23.05 95.31
N MET A 1047 21.57 22.39 95.16
CA MET A 1047 22.76 22.53 96.01
C MET A 1047 22.59 22.48 97.54
N ARG A 1048 23.11 21.43 98.19
CA ARG A 1048 23.62 21.41 99.57
C ARG A 1048 24.35 20.09 99.88
N GLY A 1049 25.59 20.18 100.39
CA GLY A 1049 26.16 19.18 101.30
C GLY A 1049 27.57 18.68 100.97
N GLU A 1050 28.62 19.38 101.41
CA GLU A 1050 30.01 18.87 101.36
C GLU A 1050 30.80 18.98 102.69
N ASP A 1051 30.26 19.55 103.78
CA ASP A 1051 31.06 19.87 104.99
C ASP A 1051 31.12 18.79 106.11
N ALA A 1052 30.67 17.54 105.91
CA ALA A 1052 30.49 16.56 107.02
C ALA A 1052 31.51 15.39 107.12
N VAL A 1053 32.46 15.22 106.20
CA VAL A 1053 33.14 13.91 106.02
C VAL A 1053 34.39 13.69 106.91
N ALA A 1054 34.92 14.73 107.56
CA ALA A 1054 36.32 14.72 108.03
C ALA A 1054 36.64 14.04 109.38
N ASN A 1055 35.70 13.40 110.10
CA ASN A 1055 36.01 12.79 111.42
C ASN A 1055 35.14 11.56 111.76
N MET A 1056 35.19 10.52 110.92
CA MET A 1056 34.50 9.25 111.21
C MET A 1056 35.29 8.36 112.22
N PRO A 1057 34.61 7.67 113.16
CA PRO A 1057 35.28 6.69 114.04
C PRO A 1057 35.76 5.47 113.26
N ALA A 1058 36.71 4.72 113.82
CA ALA A 1058 37.20 3.47 113.24
C ALA A 1058 36.03 2.49 113.04
N LEU A 1059 35.91 1.95 111.82
CA LEU A 1059 34.84 1.03 111.40
C LEU A 1059 35.47 -0.30 110.97
N ARG A 1060 34.71 -1.38 111.12
CA ARG A 1060 35.08 -2.71 110.64
C ARG A 1060 34.33 -3.04 109.36
N ILE A 1061 35.08 -3.09 108.25
CA ILE A 1061 34.56 -3.08 106.89
C ILE A 1061 34.81 -4.43 106.21
N LEU A 1062 33.77 -5.04 105.63
CA LEU A 1062 33.90 -6.23 104.78
C LEU A 1062 34.14 -5.79 103.33
N LEU A 1063 35.32 -6.08 102.78
CA LEU A 1063 35.65 -5.82 101.38
C LEU A 1063 35.60 -7.13 100.58
N VAL A 1064 34.77 -7.18 99.54
CA VAL A 1064 34.69 -8.32 98.61
C VAL A 1064 35.19 -7.88 97.23
N GLU A 1065 36.40 -8.28 96.89
CA GLU A 1065 37.10 -7.88 95.67
C GLU A 1065 38.01 -9.04 95.24
N ASP A 1066 37.91 -9.49 93.99
CA ASP A 1066 38.71 -10.63 93.50
C ASP A 1066 40.08 -10.21 92.96
N ASP A 1067 40.24 -8.98 92.48
CA ASP A 1067 41.54 -8.44 92.09
C ASP A 1067 42.36 -8.09 93.33
N ALA A 1068 43.39 -8.89 93.60
CA ALA A 1068 44.27 -8.72 94.75
C ALA A 1068 44.94 -7.33 94.80
N THR A 1069 45.26 -6.72 93.65
CA THR A 1069 45.91 -5.41 93.61
C THR A 1069 44.93 -4.31 93.99
N VAL A 1070 43.71 -4.37 93.46
CA VAL A 1070 42.65 -3.40 93.81
C VAL A 1070 42.27 -3.56 95.28
N ALA A 1071 42.15 -4.81 95.75
CA ALA A 1071 41.89 -5.10 97.16
C ALA A 1071 42.98 -4.49 98.05
N ASP A 1072 44.26 -4.71 97.74
CA ASP A 1072 45.38 -4.14 98.49
C ASP A 1072 45.35 -2.60 98.53
N VAL A 1073 45.00 -1.95 97.42
CA VAL A 1073 44.85 -0.48 97.36
C VAL A 1073 43.71 -0.01 98.25
N VAL A 1074 42.53 -0.62 98.15
CA VAL A 1074 41.36 -0.20 98.94
C VAL A 1074 41.59 -0.47 100.42
N ILE A 1075 42.15 -1.63 100.79
CA ILE A 1075 42.58 -1.94 102.16
C ILE A 1075 43.57 -0.89 102.64
N GLY A 1076 44.59 -0.55 101.84
CA GLY A 1076 45.59 0.46 102.17
C GLY A 1076 44.99 1.85 102.39
N LEU A 1077 44.12 2.31 101.50
CA LEU A 1077 43.47 3.63 101.57
C LEU A 1077 42.55 3.78 102.79
N LEU A 1078 41.82 2.71 103.15
CA LEU A 1078 40.91 2.69 104.29
C LEU A 1078 41.66 2.49 105.63
N THR A 1079 42.66 1.61 105.67
CA THR A 1079 43.48 1.37 106.87
C THR A 1079 44.34 2.60 107.21
N ALA A 1080 44.87 3.30 106.21
CA ALA A 1080 45.59 4.56 106.41
C ALA A 1080 44.72 5.66 107.06
N ARG A 1081 43.39 5.54 106.98
CA ARG A 1081 42.41 6.43 107.64
C ARG A 1081 41.85 5.86 108.95
N GLY A 1082 42.40 4.74 109.44
CA GLY A 1082 42.08 4.16 110.75
C GLY A 1082 40.94 3.14 110.77
N HIS A 1083 40.43 2.70 109.61
CA HIS A 1083 39.42 1.63 109.54
C HIS A 1083 40.06 0.23 109.55
N GLU A 1084 39.37 -0.76 110.12
CA GLU A 1084 39.76 -2.17 110.07
C GLU A 1084 39.05 -2.83 108.89
N VAL A 1085 39.79 -3.39 107.93
CA VAL A 1085 39.21 -4.01 106.72
C VAL A 1085 39.47 -5.51 106.71
N VAL A 1086 38.40 -6.31 106.61
CA VAL A 1086 38.48 -7.76 106.37
C VAL A 1086 38.15 -8.02 104.92
N HIS A 1087 39.09 -8.64 104.20
CA HIS A 1087 38.97 -8.91 102.78
C HIS A 1087 38.55 -10.34 102.48
N ALA A 1088 37.60 -10.49 101.56
CA ALA A 1088 37.20 -11.75 100.98
C ALA A 1088 37.38 -11.70 99.45
N GLY A 1089 38.18 -12.62 98.91
CA GLY A 1089 38.50 -12.65 97.48
C GLY A 1089 37.35 -13.09 96.56
N HIS A 1090 36.24 -13.61 97.10
CA HIS A 1090 35.09 -14.03 96.32
C HIS A 1090 33.84 -14.17 97.20
N ALA A 1091 32.67 -14.29 96.57
CA ALA A 1091 31.37 -14.28 97.26
C ALA A 1091 31.20 -15.37 98.33
N LEU A 1092 31.61 -16.61 98.05
CA LEU A 1092 31.54 -17.70 99.05
C LEU A 1092 32.45 -17.46 100.27
N ALA A 1093 33.60 -16.80 100.10
CA ALA A 1093 34.47 -16.43 101.22
C ALA A 1093 33.81 -15.32 102.05
N ALA A 1094 33.17 -14.35 101.40
CA ALA A 1094 32.42 -13.29 102.09
C ALA A 1094 31.28 -13.85 102.94
N LEU A 1095 30.52 -14.83 102.42
CA LEU A 1095 29.47 -15.52 103.19
C LEU A 1095 30.02 -16.28 104.40
N ARG A 1096 31.24 -16.84 104.29
CA ARG A 1096 31.91 -17.46 105.44
C ARG A 1096 32.29 -16.42 106.49
N GLU A 1097 32.96 -15.33 106.09
CA GLU A 1097 33.42 -14.29 107.03
C GLU A 1097 32.25 -13.60 107.76
N ILE A 1098 31.16 -13.27 107.06
CA ILE A 1098 29.98 -12.64 107.68
C ILE A 1098 29.22 -13.57 108.62
N SER A 1099 29.34 -14.89 108.44
CA SER A 1099 28.79 -15.86 109.40
C SER A 1099 29.62 -15.98 110.68
N ALA A 1100 30.90 -15.59 110.63
CA ALA A 1100 31.85 -15.70 111.73
C ALA A 1100 31.94 -14.42 112.59
N GLY A 1101 31.48 -13.26 112.10
CA GLY A 1101 31.43 -12.02 112.88
C GLY A 1101 30.67 -10.88 112.19
N ASP A 1102 30.38 -9.83 112.96
CA ASP A 1102 29.63 -8.66 112.49
C ASP A 1102 30.53 -7.59 111.84
N PHE A 1103 29.97 -6.86 110.87
CA PHE A 1103 30.62 -5.79 110.10
C PHE A 1103 29.72 -4.55 110.02
N ASP A 1104 30.33 -3.36 110.01
CA ASP A 1104 29.63 -2.07 109.97
C ASP A 1104 29.12 -1.72 108.56
N VAL A 1105 29.90 -2.04 107.52
CA VAL A 1105 29.55 -1.81 106.11
C VAL A 1105 30.26 -2.81 105.20
N GLY A 1106 29.58 -3.24 104.14
CA GLY A 1106 30.15 -4.11 103.10
C GLY A 1106 30.43 -3.35 101.81
N LEU A 1107 31.66 -3.42 101.31
CA LEU A 1107 32.06 -2.94 99.98
C LEU A 1107 32.15 -4.14 99.03
N LEU A 1108 31.38 -4.12 97.95
CA LEU A 1108 31.23 -5.25 97.04
C LEU A 1108 31.64 -4.87 95.63
N ASP A 1109 32.57 -5.60 95.00
CA ASP A 1109 32.64 -5.59 93.54
C ASP A 1109 31.42 -6.31 92.96
N LEU A 1110 30.84 -5.76 91.91
CA LEU A 1110 29.74 -6.36 91.16
C LEU A 1110 30.23 -7.50 90.25
N ASP A 1111 31.47 -7.42 89.78
CA ASP A 1111 32.04 -8.33 88.78
C ASP A 1111 32.85 -9.48 89.42
N LEU A 1112 32.29 -10.12 90.44
CA LEU A 1112 32.94 -11.25 91.14
C LEU A 1112 32.85 -12.58 90.36
N PRO A 1113 33.91 -13.40 90.37
CA PRO A 1113 33.91 -14.69 89.70
C PRO A 1113 32.99 -15.69 90.42
N GLY A 1114 32.16 -16.38 89.64
CA GLY A 1114 31.25 -17.42 90.10
C GLY A 1114 29.88 -16.90 90.51
N LEU A 1115 29.80 -16.16 91.62
CA LEU A 1115 28.56 -15.56 92.10
C LEU A 1115 28.73 -14.05 92.15
N SER A 1116 27.94 -13.34 91.34
CA SER A 1116 28.10 -11.90 91.12
C SER A 1116 27.83 -11.09 92.37
N GLY A 1117 28.35 -9.86 92.45
CA GLY A 1117 28.12 -8.99 93.61
C GLY A 1117 26.65 -8.68 93.86
N PHE A 1118 25.82 -8.62 92.80
CA PHE A 1118 24.37 -8.49 92.93
C PHE A 1118 23.71 -9.71 93.58
N GLU A 1119 24.09 -10.91 93.13
CA GLU A 1119 23.58 -12.16 93.69
C GLU A 1119 24.06 -12.38 95.13
N LEU A 1120 25.27 -11.91 95.46
CA LEU A 1120 25.79 -11.91 96.82
C LEU A 1120 24.98 -10.97 97.72
N ALA A 1121 24.72 -9.74 97.27
CA ALA A 1121 23.89 -8.79 98.00
C ALA A 1121 22.48 -9.36 98.27
N GLN A 1122 21.84 -9.95 97.25
CA GLN A 1122 20.55 -10.61 97.42
C GLN A 1122 20.62 -11.81 98.37
N HIS A 1123 21.65 -12.65 98.30
CA HIS A 1123 21.84 -13.76 99.24
C HIS A 1123 21.99 -13.25 100.69
N LEU A 1124 22.78 -12.20 100.90
CA LEU A 1124 22.96 -11.59 102.22
C LEU A 1124 21.63 -11.06 102.78
N ARG A 1125 20.84 -10.36 101.94
CA ARG A 1125 19.51 -9.87 102.32
C ARG A 1125 18.53 -11.02 102.62
N ASN A 1126 18.52 -12.06 101.80
CA ASN A 1126 17.65 -13.24 101.99
C ASN A 1126 18.02 -14.06 103.25
N GLN A 1127 19.27 -14.01 103.72
CA GLN A 1127 19.70 -14.62 104.98
C GLN A 1127 19.47 -13.74 106.21
N GLY A 1128 18.92 -12.53 106.04
CA GLY A 1128 18.56 -11.63 107.14
C GLY A 1128 19.64 -10.63 107.56
N TYR A 1129 20.75 -10.53 106.82
CA TYR A 1129 21.79 -9.54 107.12
C TYR A 1129 21.38 -8.14 106.62
N MET A 1130 21.28 -7.19 107.55
CA MET A 1130 20.83 -5.81 107.30
C MET A 1130 21.97 -4.79 107.20
N LEU A 1131 23.24 -5.23 107.18
CA LEU A 1131 24.36 -4.28 107.08
C LEU A 1131 24.27 -3.44 105.78
N PRO A 1132 24.64 -2.15 105.82
CA PRO A 1132 24.71 -1.32 104.64
C PRO A 1132 25.73 -1.85 103.63
N LEU A 1133 25.37 -1.83 102.35
CA LEU A 1133 26.22 -2.33 101.26
C LEU A 1133 26.48 -1.21 100.25
N LEU A 1134 27.73 -1.10 99.79
CA LEU A 1134 28.16 -0.15 98.76
C LEU A 1134 28.86 -0.91 97.64
N ALA A 1135 28.39 -0.74 96.41
CA ALA A 1135 29.03 -1.38 95.25
C ALA A 1135 30.22 -0.56 94.75
N VAL A 1136 31.35 -1.21 94.46
CA VAL A 1136 32.52 -0.57 93.85
C VAL A 1136 32.80 -1.25 92.52
N THR A 1137 32.46 -0.59 91.41
CA THR A 1137 32.41 -1.25 90.08
C THR A 1137 33.10 -0.44 88.98
N ALA A 1138 33.62 -1.11 87.96
CA ALA A 1138 34.11 -0.46 86.74
C ALA A 1138 33.03 -0.33 85.64
N ARG A 1139 31.81 -0.81 85.87
CA ARG A 1139 30.69 -0.77 84.90
C ARG A 1139 30.15 0.66 84.66
N THR A 1140 29.69 0.93 83.43
CA THR A 1140 29.17 2.26 83.00
C THR A 1140 27.81 2.20 82.31
N ASP A 1141 27.09 1.11 82.48
CA ASP A 1141 25.77 0.91 81.87
C ASP A 1141 24.79 1.99 82.35
N ALA A 1142 23.90 2.42 81.45
CA ALA A 1142 22.93 3.48 81.73
C ALA A 1142 21.93 3.09 82.84
N ASP A 1143 21.64 1.80 82.94
CA ASP A 1143 20.58 1.23 83.78
C ASP A 1143 21.10 0.77 85.15
N LEU A 1144 22.39 1.01 85.43
CA LEU A 1144 23.08 0.47 86.61
C LEU A 1144 22.50 0.96 87.94
N GLN A 1145 22.01 2.20 88.00
CA GLN A 1145 21.40 2.77 89.21
C GLN A 1145 20.15 1.98 89.63
N GLU A 1146 19.24 1.67 88.69
CA GLU A 1146 18.05 0.86 88.97
C GLU A 1146 18.41 -0.56 89.44
N GLN A 1147 19.46 -1.16 88.85
CA GLN A 1147 19.90 -2.51 89.22
C GLN A 1147 20.50 -2.58 90.63
N VAL A 1148 21.29 -1.57 91.02
CA VAL A 1148 21.89 -1.46 92.37
C VAL A 1148 20.81 -1.24 93.43
N GLU A 1149 19.84 -0.36 93.16
CA GLU A 1149 18.70 -0.14 94.06
C GLU A 1149 17.83 -1.39 94.20
N ALA A 1150 17.54 -2.09 93.09
CA ALA A 1150 16.75 -3.32 93.10
C ALA A 1150 17.42 -4.46 93.89
N ALA A 1151 18.76 -4.48 94.01
CA ALA A 1151 19.50 -5.49 94.77
C ALA A 1151 19.66 -5.15 96.27
N GLY A 1152 19.13 -4.02 96.74
CA GLY A 1152 19.21 -3.61 98.14
C GLY A 1152 20.61 -3.13 98.57
N ILE A 1153 21.39 -2.61 97.61
CA ILE A 1153 22.69 -1.97 97.82
C ILE A 1153 22.45 -0.45 97.89
N GLY A 1154 23.02 0.23 98.89
CA GLY A 1154 22.73 1.64 99.20
C GLY A 1154 23.32 2.66 98.23
N GLY A 1155 24.14 2.23 97.29
CA GLY A 1155 24.74 3.08 96.25
C GLY A 1155 25.87 2.37 95.54
N PHE A 1156 26.49 3.04 94.56
CA PHE A 1156 27.69 2.55 93.91
C PHE A 1156 28.73 3.65 93.69
N LEU A 1157 29.99 3.26 93.66
CA LEU A 1157 31.14 4.09 93.31
C LEU A 1157 31.84 3.50 92.09
N ARG A 1158 32.15 4.35 91.10
CA ARG A 1158 32.84 3.91 89.88
C ARG A 1158 34.35 3.94 90.06
N LYS A 1159 35.01 2.84 89.72
CA LYS A 1159 36.48 2.77 89.60
C LYS A 1159 36.94 3.74 88.49
N PRO A 1160 38.03 4.51 88.61
CA PRO A 1160 39.01 4.45 89.68
C PRO A 1160 38.59 5.23 90.92
N VAL A 1161 38.81 4.62 92.09
CA VAL A 1161 38.42 5.17 93.40
C VAL A 1161 39.63 5.77 94.12
N THR A 1162 39.43 6.91 94.77
CA THR A 1162 40.43 7.57 95.64
C THR A 1162 40.01 7.44 97.11
N GLY A 1163 40.93 7.71 98.02
CA GLY A 1163 40.64 7.60 99.45
C GLY A 1163 39.51 8.51 99.93
N GLU A 1164 39.41 9.73 99.38
CA GLU A 1164 38.32 10.67 99.74
C GLU A 1164 36.95 10.19 99.24
N LEU A 1165 36.89 9.74 97.99
CA LEU A 1165 35.64 9.25 97.38
C LEU A 1165 35.08 8.04 98.12
N LEU A 1166 35.95 7.13 98.58
CA LEU A 1166 35.53 5.97 99.36
C LEU A 1166 34.91 6.38 100.70
N VAL A 1167 35.53 7.31 101.42
CA VAL A 1167 35.03 7.76 102.72
C VAL A 1167 33.71 8.53 102.57
N GLU A 1168 33.60 9.41 101.57
CA GLU A 1168 32.36 10.16 101.31
C GLU A 1168 31.21 9.20 100.96
N ALA A 1169 31.45 8.21 100.10
CA ALA A 1169 30.44 7.24 99.73
C ALA A 1169 30.02 6.34 100.91
N ILE A 1170 30.98 5.93 101.74
CA ILE A 1170 30.70 5.17 102.98
C ILE A 1170 29.89 6.03 103.96
N ALA A 1171 30.23 7.32 104.13
CA ALA A 1171 29.48 8.26 104.97
C ALA A 1171 28.02 8.34 104.52
N ARG A 1172 27.81 8.49 103.21
CA ARG A 1172 26.50 8.63 102.58
C ARG A 1172 25.64 7.38 102.80
N VAL A 1173 26.21 6.19 102.67
CA VAL A 1173 25.49 4.92 102.89
C VAL A 1173 25.21 4.65 104.38
N LEU A 1174 26.06 5.15 105.28
CA LEU A 1174 25.81 5.11 106.73
C LEU A 1174 24.86 6.21 107.22
N GLY A 1175 24.46 7.15 106.36
CA GLY A 1175 23.55 8.25 106.69
C GLY A 1175 24.15 9.32 107.61
N ARG A 1176 25.46 9.56 107.53
CA ARG A 1176 26.19 10.54 108.36
C ARG A 1176 26.66 11.76 107.59
#